data_AF-G4TIS9-F1
#
_entry.id   AF-G4TIS9-F1
#
_cell.length_a   1.000
_cell.length_b   1.000
_cell.length_c   1.000
_cell.angle_alpha   90.00
_cell.angle_beta   90.00
_cell.angle_gamma   90.00
#
_symmetry.space_group_name_H-M   'P 1'
#
loop_
_entity.id
_entity.type
_entity.pdbx_description
1 polymer ?
#
loop_
_entity_poly.entity_id
_entity_poly.type
_entity_poly.pdbx_seq_one_letter_code
_entity_poly.pdbx_strand_id
1 'polypeptide(L)'
;MKFVALLSGGKDSCFNISHCQKHGHELVAAASLRPKEGIDELDSYLYQTVGQDAIEYVAQALDVPLYRTVIQGTADELQNEYGTRLGVERSTNQGVDEDETEDMFRLLQDVLRHHPDIQAVSVGAILSTYQRLRVEHVCRRLGLTSLSYLWQRDQEELLQEMIDAGVHAVLIKVAGIGLKPLHLGQSLAEMQPLLQSLNLRFGSHVCGEGGEYESLTLDCPAFKRKIILTETETVIQNDHDFATVAYLRIKSAHLEDKASIITDIIPPILFDEEVTNVQAAAQSTPADEAVATKECSMGNVVRAPTIQAKYKWVAVSSVSGAEEHSNGIAAETRRCFENLKKLLAKEDLDITAVAHITALLGNMDDFAAFNQVYSTMFGTSPPARACVAVDLPRSHSVLLECLAYRNHAPLERLALHVQGISYWAPANIGPYSQAISVGGVTFVSGQIGLIPSSMILPSPYEFATEISLSLKHIRSIIKALQTSSLELQPYGYIVWLQDSQHLSSTVRAMNVWIEISRSSSAPSRVPVLVIIPSSLPKGAAVEAQTVLHRQDSNSEETEKLDYVCQSTTLHRLESTKVEDVDRFTVVWTNLTDIESAIGRCKDALSQALCLKLYTSGNIGANVLDKLNDLSALTVVPVRGVFSLTDSSYKTWEVAIVAMCFDKSRG
;
A
#
# COMPACT_ATOMS: atom_id res chain seq x y z
N MET A 1 -14.90 8.93 -14.85
CA MET A 1 -14.36 10.31 -14.68
C MET A 1 -13.91 10.84 -16.03
N LYS A 2 -13.81 12.16 -16.22
CA LYS A 2 -13.14 12.76 -17.39
C LYS A 2 -11.62 12.79 -17.19
N PHE A 3 -10.84 12.48 -18.23
CA PHE A 3 -9.38 12.39 -18.12
C PHE A 3 -8.62 12.97 -19.32
N VAL A 4 -7.39 13.40 -19.05
CA VAL A 4 -6.34 13.66 -20.04
C VAL A 4 -5.40 12.46 -20.09
N ALA A 5 -4.94 12.06 -21.27
CA ALA A 5 -3.88 11.05 -21.39
C ALA A 5 -2.50 11.69 -21.48
N LEU A 6 -1.54 11.24 -20.65
CA LEU A 6 -0.12 11.45 -20.95
C LEU A 6 0.26 10.48 -22.07
N LEU A 7 0.52 11.04 -23.26
CA LEU A 7 0.61 10.29 -24.50
C LEU A 7 2.06 10.20 -25.00
N SER A 8 2.60 8.98 -25.00
CA SER A 8 3.88 8.64 -25.62
C SER A 8 3.74 8.07 -27.03
N GLY A 9 2.52 7.73 -27.46
CA GLY A 9 2.26 7.03 -28.72
C GLY A 9 2.58 5.52 -28.67
N GLY A 10 3.49 5.10 -27.79
CA GLY A 10 3.79 3.71 -27.51
C GLY A 10 2.63 2.92 -26.90
N LYS A 11 2.76 1.59 -27.02
CA LYS A 11 1.74 0.57 -26.69
C LYS A 11 1.05 0.81 -25.33
N ASP A 12 1.83 1.18 -24.32
CA ASP A 12 1.39 1.23 -22.92
C ASP A 12 0.46 2.42 -22.67
N SER A 13 0.78 3.58 -23.26
CA SER A 13 -0.08 4.76 -23.18
C SER A 13 -1.43 4.51 -23.88
N CYS A 14 -1.41 3.89 -25.06
CA CYS A 14 -2.60 3.60 -25.85
C CYS A 14 -3.46 2.46 -25.26
N PHE A 15 -2.84 1.46 -24.63
CA PHE A 15 -3.55 0.38 -23.94
C PHE A 15 -4.14 0.85 -22.61
N ASN A 16 -3.44 1.68 -21.83
CA ASN A 16 -3.99 2.25 -20.60
C ASN A 16 -5.20 3.16 -20.87
N ILE A 17 -5.21 3.93 -21.96
CA ILE A 17 -6.41 4.67 -22.43
C ILE A 17 -7.58 3.71 -22.68
N SER A 18 -7.33 2.55 -23.29
CA SER A 18 -8.34 1.53 -23.57
C SER A 18 -8.92 0.94 -22.27
N HIS A 19 -8.08 0.69 -21.24
CA HIS A 19 -8.55 0.30 -19.90
C HIS A 19 -9.33 1.42 -19.19
N CYS A 20 -8.93 2.68 -19.32
CA CYS A 20 -9.69 3.81 -18.78
C CYS A 20 -11.10 3.88 -19.40
N GLN A 21 -11.21 3.72 -20.71
CA GLN A 21 -12.50 3.66 -21.41
C GLN A 21 -13.34 2.45 -20.96
N LYS A 22 -12.74 1.27 -20.77
CA LYS A 22 -13.40 0.05 -20.24
C LYS A 22 -14.03 0.27 -18.87
N HIS A 23 -13.43 1.09 -18.00
CA HIS A 23 -14.00 1.45 -16.69
C HIS A 23 -14.95 2.67 -16.73
N GLY A 24 -15.36 3.13 -17.91
CA GLY A 24 -16.30 4.25 -18.05
C GLY A 24 -15.66 5.63 -17.81
N HIS A 25 -14.37 5.79 -18.12
CA HIS A 25 -13.71 7.09 -18.11
C HIS A 25 -13.72 7.70 -19.52
N GLU A 26 -13.96 9.01 -19.59
CA GLU A 26 -14.10 9.78 -20.83
C GLU A 26 -12.77 10.48 -21.16
N LEU A 27 -12.16 10.13 -22.29
CA LEU A 27 -10.95 10.79 -22.78
C LEU A 27 -11.33 12.15 -23.37
N VAL A 28 -10.81 13.23 -22.81
CA VAL A 28 -11.13 14.61 -23.23
C VAL A 28 -9.99 15.26 -24.01
N ALA A 29 -8.73 14.93 -23.67
CA ALA A 29 -7.54 15.50 -24.30
C ALA A 29 -6.35 14.54 -24.22
N ALA A 30 -5.35 14.76 -25.07
CA ALA A 30 -4.02 14.19 -24.96
C ALA A 30 -3.00 15.28 -24.58
N ALA A 31 -1.99 14.93 -23.80
CA ALA A 31 -0.90 15.80 -23.38
C ALA A 31 0.43 15.06 -23.59
N SER A 32 1.42 15.71 -24.20
CA SER A 32 2.73 15.10 -24.47
C SER A 32 3.86 16.12 -24.31
N LEU A 33 4.93 15.72 -23.63
CA LEU A 33 6.17 16.50 -23.57
C LEU A 33 7.09 16.08 -24.70
N ARG A 34 7.76 17.05 -25.34
CA ARG A 34 8.62 16.85 -26.51
C ARG A 34 10.03 17.41 -26.28
N PRO A 35 11.08 16.85 -26.92
CA PRO A 35 12.41 17.45 -26.92
C PRO A 35 12.42 18.85 -27.60
N LYS A 36 13.56 19.54 -27.50
CA LYS A 36 13.82 20.79 -28.24
C LYS A 36 13.98 20.47 -29.74
N GLU A 37 13.56 21.38 -30.61
CA GLU A 37 13.58 21.16 -32.06
C GLU A 37 15.01 20.90 -32.57
N GLY A 38 15.18 19.85 -33.40
CA GLY A 38 16.49 19.38 -33.85
C GLY A 38 17.19 18.38 -32.91
N ILE A 39 16.54 17.96 -31.82
CA ILE A 39 17.00 16.87 -30.95
C ILE A 39 15.98 15.72 -31.02
N ASP A 40 16.33 14.68 -31.78
CA ASP A 40 15.44 13.52 -32.01
C ASP A 40 15.39 12.55 -30.81
N GLU A 41 16.35 12.64 -29.89
CA GLU A 41 16.48 11.76 -28.72
C GLU A 41 17.12 12.48 -27.53
N LEU A 42 16.60 12.25 -26.33
CA LEU A 42 17.19 12.70 -25.05
C LEU A 42 17.12 11.56 -24.03
N ASP A 43 18.11 11.48 -23.15
CA ASP A 43 18.14 10.59 -21.98
C ASP A 43 17.18 11.09 -20.88
N SER A 44 15.87 11.06 -21.13
CA SER A 44 14.83 11.26 -20.11
C SER A 44 14.37 9.90 -19.55
N TYR A 45 14.32 9.79 -18.23
CA TYR A 45 13.76 8.62 -17.54
C TYR A 45 12.21 8.64 -17.51
N LEU A 46 11.61 9.75 -17.94
CA LEU A 46 10.17 10.04 -17.80
C LEU A 46 9.40 10.02 -19.12
N TYR A 47 10.06 10.29 -20.26
CA TYR A 47 9.40 10.48 -21.56
C TYR A 47 10.05 9.72 -22.71
N GLN A 48 9.19 9.06 -23.50
CA GLN A 48 9.53 8.53 -24.82
C GLN A 48 9.90 9.68 -25.76
N THR A 49 11.13 9.69 -26.30
CA THR A 49 11.62 10.75 -27.19
C THR A 49 11.61 10.34 -28.65
N VAL A 50 11.77 9.05 -28.97
CA VAL A 50 11.64 8.54 -30.33
C VAL A 50 10.16 8.40 -30.72
N GLY A 51 9.83 8.75 -31.96
CA GLY A 51 8.46 8.72 -32.47
C GLY A 51 7.65 9.98 -32.18
N GLN A 52 8.28 11.04 -31.66
CA GLN A 52 7.63 12.34 -31.39
C GLN A 52 7.02 13.00 -32.65
N ASP A 53 7.45 12.60 -33.85
CA ASP A 53 6.84 12.97 -35.14
C ASP A 53 5.42 12.41 -35.31
N ALA A 54 5.12 11.25 -34.70
CA ALA A 54 3.89 10.49 -34.93
C ALA A 54 2.79 10.76 -33.89
N ILE A 55 3.10 11.42 -32.77
CA ILE A 55 2.16 11.73 -31.67
C ILE A 55 0.93 12.49 -32.16
N GLU A 56 1.09 13.35 -33.18
CA GLU A 56 -0.01 14.11 -33.77
C GLU A 56 -0.97 13.22 -34.56
N TYR A 57 -0.49 12.18 -35.27
CA TYR A 57 -1.36 11.18 -35.88
C TYR A 57 -2.06 10.32 -34.81
N VAL A 58 -1.38 9.98 -33.70
CA VAL A 58 -2.01 9.24 -32.58
C VAL A 58 -3.13 10.03 -31.92
N ALA A 59 -2.94 11.34 -31.68
CA ALA A 59 -4.00 12.19 -31.13
C ALA A 59 -5.18 12.39 -32.11
N GLN A 60 -4.91 12.50 -33.41
CA GLN A 60 -5.96 12.54 -34.44
C GLN A 60 -6.67 11.19 -34.64
N ALA A 61 -5.98 10.06 -34.39
CA ALA A 61 -6.53 8.72 -34.39
C ALA A 61 -7.46 8.48 -33.19
N LEU A 62 -7.06 8.94 -31.99
CA LEU A 62 -7.91 9.04 -30.80
C LEU A 62 -9.03 10.08 -30.97
N ASP A 63 -8.83 11.05 -31.87
CA ASP A 63 -9.76 12.13 -32.23
C ASP A 63 -10.11 12.99 -31.00
N VAL A 64 -9.04 13.55 -30.40
CA VAL A 64 -9.02 14.47 -29.25
C VAL A 64 -7.96 15.57 -29.43
N PRO A 65 -8.08 16.76 -28.81
CA PRO A 65 -7.05 17.79 -28.85
C PRO A 65 -5.74 17.32 -28.20
N LEU A 66 -4.61 17.70 -28.82
CA LEU A 66 -3.26 17.44 -28.31
C LEU A 66 -2.62 18.73 -27.78
N TYR A 67 -2.21 18.71 -26.52
CA TYR A 67 -1.41 19.74 -25.90
C TYR A 67 0.05 19.28 -25.85
N ARG A 68 0.98 20.10 -26.36
CA ARG A 68 2.43 19.82 -26.33
C ARG A 68 3.17 20.90 -25.56
N THR A 69 4.24 20.51 -24.86
CA THR A 69 5.19 21.44 -24.22
C THR A 69 6.61 20.91 -24.44
N VAL A 70 7.59 21.80 -24.53
CA VAL A 70 9.00 21.43 -24.72
C VAL A 70 9.63 21.19 -23.36
N ILE A 71 10.36 20.08 -23.20
CA ILE A 71 11.14 19.78 -21.99
C ILE A 71 12.24 20.84 -21.83
N GLN A 72 12.23 21.53 -20.71
CA GLN A 72 13.22 22.54 -20.33
C GLN A 72 14.11 22.05 -19.20
N GLY A 73 13.53 21.35 -18.22
CA GLY A 73 14.22 20.80 -17.05
C GLY A 73 15.01 19.51 -17.31
N THR A 74 15.66 19.02 -16.26
CA THR A 74 16.49 17.80 -16.24
C THR A 74 15.98 16.77 -15.22
N ALA A 75 16.52 15.55 -15.28
CA ALA A 75 16.13 14.42 -14.42
C ALA A 75 16.94 14.44 -13.11
N ASP A 76 16.77 15.50 -12.30
CA ASP A 76 17.68 15.80 -11.19
C ASP A 76 17.39 14.97 -9.93
N GLU A 77 16.12 14.84 -9.54
CA GLU A 77 15.74 14.12 -8.33
C GLU A 77 15.51 12.62 -8.61
N LEU A 78 16.60 11.88 -8.85
CA LEU A 78 16.59 10.44 -9.16
C LEU A 78 16.23 9.52 -7.95
N GLN A 79 15.82 10.07 -6.81
CA GLN A 79 15.49 9.31 -5.61
C GLN A 79 14.08 8.67 -5.63
N ASN A 80 13.89 7.68 -4.76
CA ASN A 80 12.61 6.99 -4.53
C ASN A 80 11.60 7.81 -3.69
N GLU A 81 11.87 9.09 -3.41
CA GLU A 81 10.90 10.07 -2.92
C GLU A 81 11.05 11.34 -3.79
N TYR A 82 9.95 11.92 -4.30
CA TYR A 82 9.99 13.19 -5.05
C TYR A 82 9.20 14.27 -4.29
N GLY A 83 9.86 15.36 -3.90
CA GLY A 83 9.33 16.33 -2.93
C GLY A 83 9.67 15.95 -1.48
N THR A 84 9.07 16.64 -0.49
CA THR A 84 9.47 16.49 0.93
C THR A 84 8.41 15.85 1.82
N ARG A 85 8.86 15.08 2.82
CA ARG A 85 8.04 14.47 3.88
C ARG A 85 7.52 15.47 4.92
N LEU A 86 8.01 16.72 4.91
CA LEU A 86 7.54 17.78 5.80
C LEU A 86 6.08 18.16 5.47
N GLY A 87 5.25 18.27 6.50
CA GLY A 87 3.88 18.78 6.38
C GLY A 87 3.81 20.25 5.96
N VAL A 88 2.61 20.70 5.58
CA VAL A 88 2.33 22.01 4.95
C VAL A 88 2.76 23.21 5.82
N GLU A 89 2.85 23.05 7.15
CA GLU A 89 3.38 24.05 8.07
C GLU A 89 4.88 24.37 7.88
N ARG A 90 5.63 23.47 7.23
CA ARG A 90 7.11 23.50 7.11
C ARG A 90 7.61 23.34 5.66
N SER A 91 6.70 23.33 4.68
CA SER A 91 7.03 23.11 3.28
C SER A 91 6.02 23.84 2.39
N THR A 92 6.52 24.53 1.36
CA THR A 92 5.73 24.87 0.19
C THR A 92 5.51 23.60 -0.64
N ASN A 93 4.28 23.34 -1.08
CA ASN A 93 3.91 22.16 -1.89
C ASN A 93 4.32 22.34 -3.38
N GLN A 94 5.57 22.74 -3.58
CA GLN A 94 6.23 22.94 -4.87
C GLN A 94 6.97 21.64 -5.26
N GLY A 95 7.34 21.51 -6.55
CA GLY A 95 8.29 20.48 -6.97
C GLY A 95 9.73 20.91 -6.72
N VAL A 96 10.67 20.17 -7.33
CA VAL A 96 12.06 20.60 -7.44
C VAL A 96 12.14 21.60 -8.59
N ASP A 97 12.72 22.78 -8.35
CA ASP A 97 12.97 23.76 -9.42
C ASP A 97 13.93 23.15 -10.46
N GLU A 98 13.71 23.47 -11.73
CA GLU A 98 14.47 22.94 -12.88
C GLU A 98 14.34 21.42 -13.18
N ASP A 99 13.54 20.64 -12.43
CA ASP A 99 13.24 19.22 -12.75
C ASP A 99 12.19 19.06 -13.87
N GLU A 100 12.34 18.05 -14.74
CA GLU A 100 11.41 17.71 -15.84
C GLU A 100 9.94 17.51 -15.40
N THR A 101 9.71 17.15 -14.14
CA THR A 101 8.37 17.01 -13.54
C THR A 101 7.59 18.33 -13.52
N GLU A 102 8.27 19.47 -13.41
CA GLU A 102 7.59 20.77 -13.41
C GLU A 102 7.12 21.20 -14.80
N ASP A 103 7.74 20.70 -15.88
CA ASP A 103 7.19 20.87 -17.24
C ASP A 103 5.89 20.10 -17.41
N MET A 104 5.75 18.92 -16.79
CA MET A 104 4.49 18.19 -16.74
C MET A 104 3.44 18.89 -15.87
N PHE A 105 3.84 19.48 -14.75
CA PHE A 105 2.94 20.32 -13.94
C PHE A 105 2.42 21.52 -14.75
N ARG A 106 3.30 22.21 -15.50
CA ARG A 106 2.94 23.35 -16.37
C ARG A 106 1.99 22.91 -17.50
N LEU A 107 2.31 21.81 -18.19
CA LEU A 107 1.49 21.25 -19.28
C LEU A 107 0.10 20.84 -18.80
N LEU A 108 0.01 20.03 -17.73
CA LEU A 108 -1.29 19.58 -17.20
C LEU A 108 -2.09 20.73 -16.58
N GLN A 109 -1.44 21.74 -15.99
CA GLN A 109 -2.13 22.96 -15.57
C GLN A 109 -2.74 23.71 -16.77
N ASP A 110 -2.06 23.79 -17.92
CA ASP A 110 -2.62 24.47 -19.09
C ASP A 110 -3.77 23.68 -19.74
N VAL A 111 -3.69 22.34 -19.77
CA VAL A 111 -4.83 21.49 -20.13
C VAL A 111 -6.05 21.79 -19.25
N LEU A 112 -5.87 21.91 -17.93
CA LEU A 112 -6.97 22.23 -17.00
C LEU A 112 -7.55 23.65 -17.17
N ARG A 113 -6.81 24.61 -17.72
CA ARG A 113 -7.36 25.94 -18.07
C ARG A 113 -8.37 25.85 -19.22
N HIS A 114 -8.15 24.92 -20.14
CA HIS A 114 -9.03 24.67 -21.29
C HIS A 114 -10.13 23.65 -20.98
N HIS A 115 -9.85 22.68 -20.12
CA HIS A 115 -10.73 21.57 -19.74
C HIS A 115 -10.86 21.44 -18.21
N PRO A 116 -11.54 22.39 -17.53
CA PRO A 116 -11.65 22.42 -16.07
C PRO A 116 -12.56 21.33 -15.48
N ASP A 117 -13.21 20.51 -16.31
CA ASP A 117 -14.02 19.35 -15.94
C ASP A 117 -13.23 18.02 -15.93
N ILE A 118 -11.94 18.05 -16.27
CA ILE A 118 -11.03 16.90 -16.14
C ILE A 118 -10.70 16.63 -14.67
N GLN A 119 -10.77 15.37 -14.27
CA GLN A 119 -10.60 14.91 -12.89
C GLN A 119 -9.42 13.94 -12.71
N ALA A 120 -8.82 13.49 -13.82
CA ALA A 120 -7.87 12.40 -13.84
C ALA A 120 -6.84 12.47 -14.98
N VAL A 121 -5.74 11.72 -14.82
CA VAL A 121 -4.65 11.58 -15.79
C VAL A 121 -4.42 10.10 -16.09
N SER A 122 -4.45 9.69 -17.36
CA SER A 122 -4.08 8.33 -17.80
C SER A 122 -2.57 8.22 -18.00
N VAL A 123 -1.97 7.17 -17.44
CA VAL A 123 -0.51 6.93 -17.43
C VAL A 123 -0.21 5.48 -17.82
N GLY A 124 0.63 5.27 -18.83
CA GLY A 124 1.03 3.94 -19.32
C GLY A 124 2.24 3.31 -18.59
N ALA A 125 2.45 3.57 -17.30
CA ALA A 125 3.61 3.03 -16.58
C ALA A 125 3.31 1.63 -16.00
N ILE A 126 4.17 0.64 -16.25
CA ILE A 126 3.99 -0.75 -15.77
C ILE A 126 4.76 -0.98 -14.47
N LEU A 127 6.08 -0.73 -14.44
CA LEU A 127 6.96 -1.01 -13.29
C LEU A 127 7.78 0.20 -12.83
N SER A 128 7.97 1.22 -13.67
CA SER A 128 8.77 2.42 -13.32
C SER A 128 8.20 3.24 -12.15
N THR A 129 8.73 2.99 -10.94
CA THR A 129 8.40 3.76 -9.73
C THR A 129 8.76 5.24 -9.87
N TYR A 130 9.86 5.56 -10.56
CA TYR A 130 10.30 6.92 -10.86
C TYR A 130 9.20 7.72 -11.59
N GLN A 131 8.64 7.13 -12.65
CA GLN A 131 7.57 7.76 -13.44
C GLN A 131 6.29 7.92 -12.60
N ARG A 132 5.88 6.85 -11.92
CA ARG A 132 4.66 6.85 -11.10
C ARG A 132 4.68 7.92 -10.01
N LEU A 133 5.77 8.01 -9.24
CA LEU A 133 5.89 8.99 -8.15
C LEU A 133 5.78 10.43 -8.66
N ARG A 134 6.40 10.75 -9.80
CA ARG A 134 6.36 12.08 -10.42
C ARG A 134 4.96 12.44 -10.93
N VAL A 135 4.28 11.52 -11.63
CA VAL A 135 2.91 11.78 -12.10
C VAL A 135 1.92 11.87 -10.94
N GLU A 136 2.01 11.00 -9.92
CA GLU A 136 1.18 11.09 -8.71
C GLU A 136 1.43 12.41 -7.96
N HIS A 137 2.68 12.87 -7.87
CA HIS A 137 3.02 14.15 -7.23
C HIS A 137 2.39 15.35 -7.95
N VAL A 138 2.41 15.37 -9.29
CA VAL A 138 1.75 16.40 -10.10
C VAL A 138 0.22 16.31 -9.99
N CYS A 139 -0.35 15.10 -10.07
CA CYS A 139 -1.78 14.87 -9.88
C CYS A 139 -2.26 15.39 -8.52
N ARG A 140 -1.53 15.06 -7.43
CA ARG A 140 -1.77 15.53 -6.07
C ARG A 140 -1.78 17.06 -5.96
N ARG A 141 -0.89 17.76 -6.68
CA ARG A 141 -0.81 19.23 -6.70
C ARG A 141 -1.90 19.89 -7.55
N LEU A 142 -2.42 19.20 -8.55
CA LEU A 142 -3.50 19.67 -9.44
C LEU A 142 -4.91 19.21 -9.01
N GLY A 143 -5.04 18.36 -7.98
CA GLY A 143 -6.31 17.79 -7.54
C GLY A 143 -6.85 16.66 -8.43
N LEU A 144 -5.99 16.03 -9.22
CA LEU A 144 -6.33 14.96 -10.16
C LEU A 144 -6.06 13.57 -9.59
N THR A 145 -6.75 12.57 -10.14
CA THR A 145 -6.50 11.14 -9.86
C THR A 145 -5.62 10.53 -10.96
N SER A 146 -4.56 9.80 -10.59
CA SER A 146 -3.79 9.00 -11.58
C SER A 146 -4.55 7.72 -11.92
N LEU A 147 -4.63 7.38 -13.22
CA LEU A 147 -5.21 6.15 -13.76
C LEU A 147 -4.09 5.36 -14.45
N SER A 148 -3.55 4.38 -13.74
CA SER A 148 -2.40 3.57 -14.15
C SER A 148 -2.77 2.09 -14.02
N TYR A 149 -3.67 1.64 -14.89
CA TYR A 149 -4.21 0.28 -14.86
C TYR A 149 -3.14 -0.78 -15.11
N LEU A 150 -2.10 -0.47 -15.87
CA LEU A 150 -1.00 -1.39 -16.18
C LEU A 150 0.01 -1.54 -15.02
N TRP A 151 -0.09 -0.73 -13.97
CA TRP A 151 0.85 -0.73 -12.85
C TRP A 151 0.92 -2.08 -12.14
N GLN A 152 2.14 -2.62 -11.99
CA GLN A 152 2.47 -3.90 -11.37
C GLN A 152 1.69 -5.09 -11.95
N ARG A 153 1.40 -5.05 -13.26
CA ARG A 153 1.02 -6.23 -14.05
C ARG A 153 2.24 -7.09 -14.34
N ASP A 154 2.01 -8.40 -14.54
CA ASP A 154 3.01 -9.26 -15.16
C ASP A 154 3.21 -8.87 -16.63
N GLN A 155 4.46 -8.93 -17.12
CA GLN A 155 4.81 -8.44 -18.46
C GLN A 155 4.55 -9.44 -19.59
N GLU A 156 4.53 -10.75 -19.31
CA GLU A 156 4.20 -11.77 -20.32
C GLU A 156 2.69 -11.85 -20.51
N GLU A 157 1.92 -11.84 -19.41
CA GLU A 157 0.46 -11.65 -19.44
C GLU A 157 0.10 -10.36 -20.20
N LEU A 158 0.70 -9.23 -19.83
CA LEU A 158 0.34 -7.92 -20.38
C LEU A 158 0.67 -7.80 -21.87
N LEU A 159 1.79 -8.35 -22.34
CA LEU A 159 2.11 -8.36 -23.78
C LEU A 159 1.11 -9.24 -24.55
N GLN A 160 0.70 -10.38 -24.00
CA GLN A 160 -0.33 -11.23 -24.59
C GLN A 160 -1.69 -10.52 -24.64
N GLU A 161 -2.12 -9.89 -23.54
CA GLU A 161 -3.36 -9.10 -23.47
C GLU A 161 -3.38 -7.94 -24.49
N MET A 162 -2.25 -7.25 -24.68
CA MET A 162 -2.14 -6.21 -25.72
C MET A 162 -2.36 -6.79 -27.12
N ILE A 163 -1.78 -7.95 -27.42
CA ILE A 163 -1.91 -8.62 -28.73
C ILE A 163 -3.35 -9.08 -28.95
N ASP A 164 -3.96 -9.77 -27.97
CA ASP A 164 -5.32 -10.30 -28.07
C ASP A 164 -6.38 -9.18 -28.10
N ALA A 165 -6.13 -8.05 -27.44
CA ALA A 165 -6.95 -6.84 -27.55
C ALA A 165 -6.78 -6.10 -28.89
N GLY A 166 -5.85 -6.51 -29.76
CA GLY A 166 -5.61 -5.87 -31.04
C GLY A 166 -4.86 -4.54 -30.95
N VAL A 167 -3.94 -4.39 -29.99
CA VAL A 167 -2.98 -3.27 -29.95
C VAL A 167 -1.91 -3.51 -31.00
N HIS A 168 -2.18 -3.06 -32.23
CA HIS A 168 -1.24 -3.12 -33.34
C HIS A 168 -0.19 -2.01 -33.21
N ALA A 169 0.79 -2.23 -32.32
CA ALA A 169 1.98 -1.41 -32.18
C ALA A 169 3.20 -2.06 -32.83
N VAL A 170 4.10 -1.22 -33.35
CA VAL A 170 5.38 -1.62 -33.98
C VAL A 170 6.57 -1.07 -33.21
N LEU A 171 7.72 -1.75 -33.28
CA LEU A 171 8.97 -1.27 -32.69
C LEU A 171 9.53 -0.09 -33.51
N ILE A 172 9.81 1.02 -32.84
CA ILE A 172 10.40 2.23 -33.44
C ILE A 172 11.77 2.58 -32.87
N LYS A 173 12.21 1.93 -31.80
CA LYS A 173 13.59 1.98 -31.28
C LYS A 173 13.99 0.59 -30.82
N VAL A 174 15.27 0.26 -30.95
CA VAL A 174 15.91 -0.89 -30.30
C VAL A 174 17.20 -0.43 -29.62
N ALA A 175 17.41 -0.90 -28.39
CA ALA A 175 18.63 -0.70 -27.61
C ALA A 175 19.00 -1.91 -26.72
N GLY A 176 18.09 -2.87 -26.54
CA GLY A 176 18.31 -4.07 -25.73
C GLY A 176 19.15 -5.16 -26.40
N ILE A 177 19.80 -6.00 -25.58
CA ILE A 177 20.62 -7.12 -26.04
C ILE A 177 19.85 -8.07 -26.97
N GLY A 178 20.45 -8.42 -28.11
CA GLY A 178 19.86 -9.33 -29.10
C GLY A 178 18.78 -8.70 -30.00
N LEU A 179 18.29 -7.50 -29.70
CA LEU A 179 17.52 -6.69 -30.64
C LEU A 179 18.46 -6.07 -31.69
N LYS A 180 17.92 -5.76 -32.88
CA LYS A 180 18.68 -5.37 -34.07
C LYS A 180 17.88 -4.41 -34.94
N PRO A 181 18.52 -3.58 -35.79
CA PRO A 181 17.82 -2.66 -36.70
C PRO A 181 16.77 -3.33 -37.61
N LEU A 182 16.90 -4.63 -37.90
CA LEU A 182 15.93 -5.40 -38.71
C LEU A 182 14.60 -5.68 -37.99
N HIS A 183 14.51 -5.47 -36.67
CA HIS A 183 13.28 -5.60 -35.88
C HIS A 183 12.45 -4.31 -35.87
N LEU A 184 13.01 -3.19 -36.34
CA LEU A 184 12.27 -1.93 -36.47
C LEU A 184 11.16 -2.08 -37.51
N GLY A 185 9.97 -1.57 -37.18
CA GLY A 185 8.75 -1.73 -37.98
C GLY A 185 8.02 -3.06 -37.80
N GLN A 186 8.59 -4.05 -37.11
CA GLN A 186 7.89 -5.30 -36.79
C GLN A 186 6.89 -5.07 -35.65
N SER A 187 5.76 -5.77 -35.69
CA SER A 187 4.69 -5.68 -34.69
C SER A 187 5.02 -6.40 -33.38
N LEU A 188 4.33 -6.04 -32.30
CA LEU A 188 4.43 -6.75 -31.01
C LEU A 188 4.16 -8.25 -31.14
N ALA A 189 3.22 -8.66 -32.00
CA ALA A 189 2.86 -10.06 -32.21
C ALA A 189 3.97 -10.85 -32.94
N GLU A 190 4.67 -10.23 -33.89
CA GLU A 190 5.84 -10.83 -34.55
C GLU A 190 7.05 -10.91 -33.59
N MET A 191 7.19 -9.92 -32.71
CA MET A 191 8.31 -9.79 -31.78
C MET A 191 8.17 -10.61 -30.49
N GLN A 192 6.96 -10.93 -30.04
CA GLN A 192 6.68 -11.61 -28.76
C GLN A 192 7.55 -12.84 -28.50
N PRO A 193 7.73 -13.81 -29.44
CA PRO A 193 8.53 -15.01 -29.17
C PRO A 193 10.03 -14.69 -28.97
N LEU A 194 10.53 -13.63 -29.59
CA LEU A 194 11.89 -13.15 -29.37
C LEU A 194 12.00 -12.42 -28.03
N LEU A 195 11.05 -11.56 -27.68
CA LEU A 195 11.05 -10.81 -26.42
C LEU A 195 11.01 -11.75 -25.20
N GLN A 196 10.16 -12.78 -25.23
CA GLN A 196 10.12 -13.86 -24.23
C GLN A 196 11.46 -14.63 -24.19
N SER A 197 12.04 -14.96 -25.36
CA SER A 197 13.35 -15.62 -25.41
C SER A 197 14.49 -14.76 -24.84
N LEU A 198 14.42 -13.43 -24.98
CA LEU A 198 15.40 -12.50 -24.41
C LEU A 198 15.21 -12.32 -22.90
N ASN A 199 13.97 -12.36 -22.39
CA ASN A 199 13.71 -12.42 -20.95
C ASN A 199 14.34 -13.68 -20.33
N LEU A 200 13.95 -14.86 -20.82
CA LEU A 200 14.40 -16.17 -20.30
C LEU A 200 15.92 -16.36 -20.35
N ARG A 201 16.63 -15.62 -21.21
CA ARG A 201 18.09 -15.74 -21.41
C ARG A 201 18.91 -14.64 -20.75
N PHE A 202 18.36 -13.45 -20.57
CA PHE A 202 19.12 -12.25 -20.18
C PHE A 202 18.41 -11.36 -19.13
N GLY A 203 17.17 -11.67 -18.73
CA GLY A 203 16.38 -10.82 -17.83
C GLY A 203 15.79 -9.57 -18.49
N SER A 204 15.78 -9.49 -19.83
CA SER A 204 15.18 -8.39 -20.59
C SER A 204 13.70 -8.20 -20.24
N HIS A 205 13.24 -6.96 -20.11
CA HIS A 205 11.83 -6.64 -19.89
C HIS A 205 11.02 -6.97 -21.14
N VAL A 206 10.03 -7.85 -21.04
CA VAL A 206 9.18 -8.28 -22.17
C VAL A 206 8.37 -7.10 -22.70
N CYS A 207 7.93 -6.21 -21.81
CA CYS A 207 7.30 -4.94 -22.16
C CYS A 207 8.29 -3.79 -22.41
N GLY A 208 9.60 -4.01 -22.40
CA GLY A 208 10.60 -2.98 -22.70
C GLY A 208 10.77 -1.87 -21.65
N GLU A 209 10.32 -2.11 -20.40
CA GLU A 209 10.40 -1.15 -19.28
C GLU A 209 11.85 -0.73 -18.93
N GLY A 210 12.87 -1.50 -19.33
CA GLY A 210 14.29 -1.13 -19.20
C GLY A 210 14.82 -0.28 -20.35
N GLY A 211 13.95 0.19 -21.26
CA GLY A 211 14.33 0.93 -22.47
C GLY A 211 14.84 0.04 -23.60
N GLU A 212 14.64 -1.28 -23.53
CA GLU A 212 15.16 -2.23 -24.53
C GLU A 212 14.59 -1.98 -25.94
N TYR A 213 13.33 -1.49 -26.01
CA TYR A 213 12.69 -1.00 -27.22
C TYR A 213 11.66 0.09 -26.89
N GLU A 214 11.44 1.01 -27.84
CA GLU A 214 10.28 1.93 -27.83
C GLU A 214 9.34 1.55 -28.98
N SER A 215 8.06 1.89 -28.85
CA SER A 215 7.00 1.47 -29.79
C SER A 215 6.14 2.63 -30.27
N LEU A 216 5.43 2.42 -31.38
CA LEU A 216 4.34 3.27 -31.85
C LEU A 216 3.09 2.43 -32.10
N THR A 217 1.98 2.82 -31.50
CA THR A 217 0.66 2.22 -31.75
C THR A 217 0.09 2.76 -33.06
N LEU A 218 -0.12 1.88 -34.04
CA LEU A 218 -0.73 2.22 -35.32
C LEU A 218 -2.24 2.00 -35.32
N ASP A 219 -2.72 0.99 -34.57
CA ASP A 219 -4.13 0.87 -34.22
C ASP A 219 -4.32 0.23 -32.83
N CYS A 220 -5.39 0.58 -32.14
CA CYS A 220 -5.86 -0.11 -30.92
C CYS A 220 -7.37 0.16 -30.70
N PRO A 221 -8.06 -0.53 -29.77
CA PRO A 221 -9.49 -0.34 -29.53
C PRO A 221 -9.91 1.10 -29.20
N ALA A 222 -9.05 1.90 -28.55
CA ALA A 222 -9.32 3.30 -28.23
C ALA A 222 -9.28 4.26 -29.44
N PHE A 223 -8.65 3.88 -30.56
CA PHE A 223 -8.57 4.72 -31.76
C PHE A 223 -9.89 4.67 -32.56
N LYS A 224 -10.28 5.80 -33.16
CA LYS A 224 -11.39 5.91 -34.13
C LYS A 224 -10.94 5.67 -35.58
N ARG A 225 -9.66 5.93 -35.88
CA ARG A 225 -9.00 5.73 -37.19
C ARG A 225 -7.66 5.05 -36.99
N LYS A 226 -7.22 4.22 -37.93
CA LYS A 226 -5.88 3.59 -37.91
C LYS A 226 -4.84 4.47 -38.60
N ILE A 227 -3.59 4.37 -38.17
CA ILE A 227 -2.44 5.08 -38.74
C ILE A 227 -1.73 4.16 -39.74
N ILE A 228 -1.49 4.64 -40.95
CA ILE A 228 -0.71 3.96 -41.99
C ILE A 228 0.59 4.74 -42.19
N LEU A 229 1.73 4.10 -41.94
CA LEU A 229 3.05 4.68 -42.25
C LEU A 229 3.30 4.56 -43.76
N THR A 230 3.65 5.68 -44.42
CA THR A 230 3.89 5.71 -45.88
C THR A 230 5.37 5.84 -46.23
N GLU A 231 6.17 6.47 -45.38
CA GLU A 231 7.61 6.59 -45.57
C GLU A 231 8.34 6.64 -44.21
N THR A 232 9.36 5.78 -44.06
CA THR A 232 10.13 5.62 -42.83
C THR A 232 11.62 5.44 -43.13
N GLU A 233 12.48 5.94 -42.26
CA GLU A 233 13.94 5.90 -42.38
C GLU A 233 14.54 5.25 -41.13
N THR A 234 15.28 4.15 -41.32
CA THR A 234 16.07 3.54 -40.23
C THR A 234 17.33 4.36 -39.98
N VAL A 235 17.49 4.86 -38.77
CA VAL A 235 18.68 5.57 -38.30
C VAL A 235 19.42 4.68 -37.30
N ILE A 236 20.72 4.47 -37.52
CA ILE A 236 21.62 3.83 -36.56
C ILE A 236 22.38 4.94 -35.85
N GLN A 237 22.29 4.99 -34.52
CA GLN A 237 22.94 6.03 -33.71
C GLN A 237 24.31 5.54 -33.21
N ASN A 238 24.34 4.38 -32.56
CA ASN A 238 25.54 3.76 -32.02
C ASN A 238 25.53 2.27 -32.37
N ASP A 239 26.61 1.77 -32.97
CA ASP A 239 26.78 0.35 -33.28
C ASP A 239 27.91 -0.22 -32.41
N HIS A 240 27.53 -0.82 -31.29
CA HIS A 240 28.44 -1.52 -30.38
C HIS A 240 28.27 -3.03 -30.53
N ASP A 241 29.37 -3.79 -30.42
CA ASP A 241 29.43 -5.24 -30.67
C ASP A 241 28.40 -6.11 -29.90
N PHE A 242 27.78 -5.55 -28.85
CA PHE A 242 26.83 -6.24 -27.97
C PHE A 242 25.39 -5.68 -28.02
N ALA A 243 25.21 -4.44 -28.50
CA ALA A 243 23.91 -3.78 -28.62
C ALA A 243 23.99 -2.60 -29.62
N THR A 244 23.28 -2.71 -30.75
CA THR A 244 23.12 -1.61 -31.71
C THR A 244 21.93 -0.74 -31.30
N VAL A 245 22.16 0.55 -31.04
CA VAL A 245 21.09 1.53 -30.81
C VAL A 245 20.63 2.09 -32.16
N ALA A 246 19.38 1.82 -32.52
CA ALA A 246 18.79 2.25 -33.78
C ALA A 246 17.30 2.57 -33.63
N TYR A 247 16.80 3.50 -34.45
CA TYR A 247 15.41 3.91 -34.45
C TYR A 247 14.83 4.11 -35.86
N LEU A 248 13.49 4.20 -35.92
CA LEU A 248 12.70 4.37 -37.13
C LEU A 248 12.12 5.80 -37.16
N ARG A 249 12.74 6.71 -37.90
CA ARG A 249 12.23 8.07 -38.13
C ARG A 249 11.07 8.01 -39.12
N ILE A 250 9.96 8.67 -38.82
CA ILE A 250 8.74 8.61 -39.62
C ILE A 250 8.66 9.88 -40.48
N LYS A 251 8.78 9.74 -41.80
CA LYS A 251 8.78 10.86 -42.75
C LYS A 251 7.37 11.26 -43.15
N SER A 252 6.49 10.28 -43.35
CA SER A 252 5.08 10.49 -43.65
C SER A 252 4.20 9.33 -43.20
N ALA A 253 2.96 9.67 -42.84
CA ALA A 253 1.90 8.75 -42.50
C ALA A 253 0.53 9.38 -42.85
N HIS A 254 -0.52 8.58 -42.96
CA HIS A 254 -1.90 9.05 -43.10
C HIS A 254 -2.86 8.28 -42.19
N LEU A 255 -4.05 8.83 -41.99
CA LEU A 255 -5.13 8.14 -41.27
C LEU A 255 -6.09 7.48 -42.25
N GLU A 256 -6.54 6.28 -41.89
CA GLU A 256 -7.61 5.56 -42.58
C GLU A 256 -8.75 5.25 -41.60
N ASP A 257 -9.98 5.38 -42.08
CA ASP A 257 -11.15 4.91 -41.36
C ASP A 257 -11.08 3.39 -41.18
N LYS A 258 -11.41 2.92 -39.97
CA LYS A 258 -11.54 1.50 -39.66
C LYS A 258 -12.99 1.15 -39.36
N ALA A 259 -13.35 -0.11 -39.59
CA ALA A 259 -14.63 -0.63 -39.09
C ALA A 259 -14.62 -0.57 -37.56
N SER A 260 -15.77 -0.22 -36.96
CA SER A 260 -15.95 -0.15 -35.50
C SER A 260 -16.01 -1.55 -34.88
N ILE A 261 -14.88 -2.25 -34.86
CA ILE A 261 -14.69 -3.52 -34.16
C ILE A 261 -14.64 -3.20 -32.66
N ILE A 262 -15.66 -3.63 -31.93
CA ILE A 262 -15.67 -3.58 -30.46
C ILE A 262 -14.88 -4.80 -29.96
N THR A 263 -13.55 -4.69 -29.90
CA THR A 263 -12.74 -5.63 -29.15
C THR A 263 -12.95 -5.36 -27.66
N ASP A 264 -13.41 -6.34 -26.89
CA ASP A 264 -13.63 -6.14 -25.47
C ASP A 264 -12.31 -6.18 -24.70
N ILE A 265 -11.99 -5.09 -24.01
CA ILE A 265 -10.81 -5.02 -23.13
C ILE A 265 -11.09 -5.88 -21.90
N ILE A 266 -10.38 -7.00 -21.76
CA ILE A 266 -10.53 -7.93 -20.63
C ILE A 266 -9.69 -7.42 -19.45
N PRO A 267 -10.30 -7.16 -18.27
CA PRO A 267 -9.53 -6.93 -17.04
C PRO A 267 -8.86 -8.23 -16.56
N PRO A 268 -7.69 -8.16 -15.90
CA PRO A 268 -7.10 -9.32 -15.24
C PRO A 268 -8.03 -9.92 -14.18
N ILE A 269 -7.85 -11.22 -13.92
CA ILE A 269 -8.62 -11.94 -12.90
C ILE A 269 -8.41 -11.32 -11.51
N LEU A 270 -9.52 -11.10 -10.78
CA LEU A 270 -9.47 -10.47 -9.45
C LEU A 270 -8.94 -11.44 -8.38
N PHE A 271 -9.24 -12.73 -8.55
CA PHE A 271 -8.77 -13.84 -7.71
C PHE A 271 -8.01 -14.85 -8.56
N ASP A 272 -6.85 -15.26 -8.06
CA ASP A 272 -6.11 -16.44 -8.50
C ASP A 272 -6.52 -17.66 -7.66
N GLU A 273 -5.91 -18.82 -7.92
CA GLU A 273 -6.20 -20.06 -7.19
C GLU A 273 -5.98 -19.92 -5.67
N GLU A 274 -4.88 -19.26 -5.27
CA GLU A 274 -4.56 -18.99 -3.85
C GLU A 274 -5.68 -18.21 -3.15
N VAL A 275 -6.10 -17.07 -3.71
CA VAL A 275 -7.13 -16.22 -3.08
C VAL A 275 -8.53 -16.84 -3.19
N THR A 276 -8.79 -17.66 -4.21
CA THR A 276 -10.01 -18.48 -4.35
C THR A 276 -10.10 -19.53 -3.23
N ASN A 277 -8.98 -20.20 -2.90
CA ASN A 277 -8.94 -21.16 -1.80
C ASN A 277 -9.22 -20.50 -0.43
N VAL A 278 -8.72 -19.27 -0.22
CA VAL A 278 -9.03 -18.45 0.97
C VAL A 278 -10.51 -18.07 1.03
N GLN A 279 -11.11 -17.72 -0.12
CA GLN A 279 -12.53 -17.36 -0.22
C GLN A 279 -13.42 -18.57 0.11
N ALA A 280 -13.12 -19.74 -0.48
CA ALA A 280 -13.81 -21.00 -0.20
C ALA A 280 -13.69 -21.42 1.28
N ALA A 281 -12.51 -21.22 1.89
CA ALA A 281 -12.32 -21.46 3.31
C ALA A 281 -13.19 -20.53 4.18
N ALA A 282 -13.25 -19.24 3.86
CA ALA A 282 -14.14 -18.29 4.54
C ALA A 282 -15.63 -18.64 4.38
N GLN A 283 -16.05 -19.06 3.18
CA GLN A 283 -17.43 -19.49 2.85
C GLN A 283 -17.84 -20.81 3.53
N SER A 284 -16.91 -21.74 3.75
CA SER A 284 -17.23 -23.10 4.20
C SER A 284 -18.04 -23.12 5.51
N THR A 285 -19.11 -23.91 5.53
CA THR A 285 -19.94 -24.09 6.73
C THR A 285 -19.19 -24.97 7.75
N PRO A 286 -19.10 -24.60 9.03
CA PRO A 286 -18.36 -25.39 10.02
C PRO A 286 -19.03 -26.74 10.28
N ALA A 287 -18.22 -27.78 10.45
CA ALA A 287 -18.61 -28.99 11.15
C ALA A 287 -18.38 -28.78 12.65
N ASP A 288 -19.43 -28.36 13.37
CA ASP A 288 -19.52 -28.27 14.84
C ASP A 288 -18.44 -27.49 15.64
N GLU A 289 -17.61 -26.66 14.99
CA GLU A 289 -16.66 -25.78 15.69
C GLU A 289 -17.31 -24.48 16.21
N ALA A 290 -17.85 -24.54 17.43
CA ALA A 290 -18.39 -23.38 18.15
C ALA A 290 -17.27 -22.56 18.84
N VAL A 291 -16.73 -21.55 18.14
CA VAL A 291 -15.77 -20.58 18.72
C VAL A 291 -16.48 -19.75 19.80
N ALA A 292 -16.27 -20.09 21.07
CA ALA A 292 -17.00 -19.46 22.18
C ALA A 292 -16.49 -18.03 22.45
N THR A 293 -17.27 -17.03 22.04
CA THR A 293 -17.04 -15.62 22.33
C THR A 293 -17.28 -15.31 23.82
N LYS A 294 -16.28 -14.78 24.52
CA LYS A 294 -16.37 -14.40 25.94
C LYS A 294 -16.48 -12.90 26.13
N GLU A 295 -17.65 -12.47 26.60
CA GLU A 295 -17.89 -11.15 27.19
C GLU A 295 -17.22 -11.03 28.59
N CYS A 296 -16.66 -9.87 28.96
CA CYS A 296 -16.06 -9.54 30.28
C CYS A 296 -16.06 -8.01 30.56
N SER A 297 -16.48 -7.43 31.72
CA SER A 297 -16.76 -5.97 31.97
C SER A 297 -15.90 -5.16 32.99
N MET A 298 -15.10 -4.15 32.58
CA MET A 298 -14.40 -3.08 33.36
C MET A 298 -13.69 -1.96 32.53
N GLY A 299 -13.68 -0.69 32.99
CA GLY A 299 -12.72 0.37 32.57
C GLY A 299 -13.05 1.27 31.36
N ASN A 300 -13.66 2.46 31.56
CA ASN A 300 -13.87 3.47 30.49
C ASN A 300 -13.09 4.79 30.74
N VAL A 301 -11.74 4.71 30.84
CA VAL A 301 -10.86 5.87 31.11
C VAL A 301 -9.62 5.82 30.21
N VAL A 302 -9.49 6.80 29.30
CA VAL A 302 -8.22 7.13 28.63
C VAL A 302 -7.19 7.57 29.68
N ARG A 303 -5.91 7.21 29.53
CA ARG A 303 -4.82 7.67 30.42
C ARG A 303 -4.03 8.80 29.77
N ALA A 304 -3.22 9.48 30.58
CA ALA A 304 -2.24 10.44 30.09
C ALA A 304 -1.31 9.76 29.06
N PRO A 305 -0.84 10.49 28.02
CA PRO A 305 0.01 9.93 26.99
C PRO A 305 1.32 9.41 27.60
N THR A 306 1.78 8.26 27.11
CA THR A 306 3.08 7.69 27.49
C THR A 306 4.04 7.68 26.32
N ILE A 307 5.32 7.78 26.62
CA ILE A 307 6.41 7.65 25.65
C ILE A 307 7.44 6.66 26.22
N GLN A 308 7.95 5.79 25.36
CA GLN A 308 8.98 4.81 25.70
C GLN A 308 10.00 4.73 24.56
N ALA A 309 11.27 4.54 24.92
CA ALA A 309 12.36 4.42 23.96
C ALA A 309 13.35 3.32 24.40
N LYS A 310 13.86 2.55 23.43
CA LYS A 310 14.94 1.57 23.58
C LYS A 310 15.58 1.37 22.20
N TYR A 311 16.90 1.26 22.15
CA TYR A 311 17.66 1.29 20.90
C TYR A 311 17.26 2.53 20.04
N LYS A 312 17.02 2.36 18.73
CA LYS A 312 16.57 3.41 17.82
C LYS A 312 15.05 3.67 17.80
N TRP A 313 14.23 2.86 18.45
CA TRP A 313 12.76 2.97 18.36
C TRP A 313 12.17 3.79 19.51
N VAL A 314 11.09 4.52 19.21
CA VAL A 314 10.30 5.32 20.16
C VAL A 314 8.83 5.04 19.92
N ALA A 315 8.12 4.54 20.93
CA ALA A 315 6.67 4.40 20.90
C ALA A 315 6.00 5.49 21.74
N VAL A 316 4.89 6.02 21.22
CA VAL A 316 4.04 7.01 21.90
C VAL A 316 2.60 6.52 21.86
N SER A 317 1.94 6.39 23.00
CA SER A 317 0.59 5.83 23.13
C SER A 317 -0.34 6.74 23.93
N SER A 318 -1.66 6.56 23.74
CA SER A 318 -2.70 7.40 24.35
C SER A 318 -2.52 8.90 24.11
N VAL A 319 -2.07 9.31 22.93
CA VAL A 319 -1.99 10.74 22.58
C VAL A 319 -3.41 11.26 22.34
N SER A 320 -3.76 12.33 23.03
CA SER A 320 -5.08 12.96 23.00
C SER A 320 -4.96 14.46 22.77
N GLY A 321 -5.99 15.02 22.13
CA GLY A 321 -6.23 16.46 22.01
C GLY A 321 -7.49 16.92 22.75
N ALA A 322 -8.06 16.10 23.63
CA ALA A 322 -9.32 16.36 24.32
C ALA A 322 -9.25 17.55 25.29
N GLU A 323 -10.33 18.35 25.33
CA GLU A 323 -10.55 19.48 26.24
C GLU A 323 -12.04 19.48 26.64
N GLU A 324 -12.40 20.14 27.74
CA GLU A 324 -13.79 20.14 28.26
C GLU A 324 -14.82 20.73 27.27
N HIS A 325 -14.35 21.54 26.30
CA HIS A 325 -15.15 22.11 25.22
C HIS A 325 -14.50 21.76 23.87
N SER A 326 -14.84 20.58 23.33
CA SER A 326 -14.33 20.15 22.03
C SER A 326 -14.95 20.96 20.88
N ASN A 327 -14.13 21.70 20.15
CA ASN A 327 -14.51 22.39 18.90
C ASN A 327 -14.54 21.43 17.69
N GLY A 328 -15.02 20.18 17.92
CA GLY A 328 -15.10 19.11 16.93
C GLY A 328 -13.77 18.42 16.61
N ILE A 329 -13.85 17.27 15.92
CA ILE A 329 -12.73 16.40 15.53
C ILE A 329 -11.54 17.16 14.95
N ALA A 330 -11.76 18.17 14.11
CA ALA A 330 -10.69 18.86 13.40
C ALA A 330 -9.81 19.69 14.36
N ALA A 331 -10.39 20.30 15.41
CA ALA A 331 -9.63 21.00 16.43
C ALA A 331 -8.89 20.03 17.36
N GLU A 332 -9.56 18.94 17.75
CA GLU A 332 -8.98 17.90 18.60
C GLU A 332 -7.79 17.20 17.91
N THR A 333 -7.92 16.89 16.63
CA THR A 333 -6.87 16.28 15.81
C THR A 333 -5.63 17.18 15.72
N ARG A 334 -5.79 18.50 15.57
CA ARG A 334 -4.66 19.46 15.60
C ARG A 334 -3.93 19.42 16.94
N ARG A 335 -4.65 19.56 18.06
CA ARG A 335 -4.06 19.50 19.42
C ARG A 335 -3.40 18.13 19.69
N CYS A 336 -3.99 17.04 19.19
CA CYS A 336 -3.42 15.70 19.30
C CYS A 336 -2.08 15.59 18.56
N PHE A 337 -1.98 16.11 17.32
CA PHE A 337 -0.71 16.15 16.60
C PHE A 337 0.31 17.15 17.18
N GLU A 338 -0.12 18.28 17.73
CA GLU A 338 0.77 19.14 18.50
C GLU A 338 1.34 18.42 19.72
N ASN A 339 0.52 17.65 20.44
CA ASN A 339 0.95 16.88 21.60
C ASN A 339 1.89 15.75 21.20
N LEU A 340 1.66 15.08 20.06
CA LEU A 340 2.63 14.15 19.47
C LEU A 340 3.95 14.84 19.10
N LYS A 341 3.92 15.99 18.42
CA LYS A 341 5.11 16.82 18.12
C LYS A 341 5.89 17.17 19.41
N LYS A 342 5.19 17.58 20.48
CA LYS A 342 5.77 17.88 21.81
C LYS A 342 6.32 16.66 22.56
N LEU A 343 5.86 15.44 22.23
CA LEU A 343 6.34 14.19 22.82
C LEU A 343 7.57 13.66 22.09
N LEU A 344 7.54 13.57 20.76
CA LEU A 344 8.68 13.16 19.93
C LEU A 344 9.90 14.07 20.16
N ALA A 345 9.68 15.38 20.32
CA ALA A 345 10.74 16.35 20.59
C ALA A 345 11.46 16.17 21.95
N LYS A 346 11.00 15.28 22.83
CA LYS A 346 11.72 14.90 24.07
C LYS A 346 12.78 13.81 23.83
N GLU A 347 12.67 13.12 22.71
CA GLU A 347 13.50 11.97 22.30
C GLU A 347 14.41 12.33 21.11
N ASP A 348 14.57 13.64 20.86
CA ASP A 348 15.23 14.29 19.71
C ASP A 348 14.65 13.90 18.33
N LEU A 349 13.34 13.65 18.27
CA LEU A 349 12.62 13.28 17.04
C LEU A 349 11.62 14.34 16.58
N ASP A 350 11.41 14.39 15.26
CA ASP A 350 10.28 15.10 14.64
C ASP A 350 9.26 14.14 14.02
N ILE A 351 8.17 14.70 13.47
CA ILE A 351 7.05 13.94 12.93
C ILE A 351 7.39 13.15 11.65
N THR A 352 8.48 13.46 10.95
CA THR A 352 8.93 12.71 9.76
C THR A 352 9.64 11.40 10.11
N ALA A 353 10.04 11.22 11.38
CA ALA A 353 10.58 9.99 11.92
C ALA A 353 9.52 8.90 12.16
N VAL A 354 8.22 9.24 12.02
CA VAL A 354 7.11 8.32 12.26
C VAL A 354 7.01 7.27 11.14
N ALA A 355 6.95 6.01 11.57
CA ALA A 355 6.87 4.82 10.73
C ALA A 355 5.43 4.32 10.60
N HIS A 356 4.70 4.22 11.72
CA HIS A 356 3.32 3.74 11.80
C HIS A 356 2.48 4.57 12.77
N ILE A 357 1.19 4.76 12.47
CA ILE A 357 0.18 5.35 13.35
C ILE A 357 -1.05 4.44 13.46
N THR A 358 -1.49 4.16 14.69
CA THR A 358 -2.86 3.67 14.93
C THR A 358 -3.73 4.86 15.28
N ALA A 359 -4.74 5.13 14.46
CA ALA A 359 -5.71 6.20 14.69
C ALA A 359 -7.04 5.59 15.15
N LEU A 360 -7.47 5.96 16.35
CA LEU A 360 -8.72 5.51 16.95
C LEU A 360 -9.70 6.68 16.96
N LEU A 361 -10.81 6.56 16.24
CA LEU A 361 -11.85 7.58 16.16
C LEU A 361 -13.04 7.21 17.07
N GLY A 362 -13.74 8.21 17.60
CA GLY A 362 -15.00 8.01 18.34
C GLY A 362 -16.19 7.67 17.43
N ASN A 363 -16.12 8.06 16.16
CA ASN A 363 -17.08 7.75 15.10
C ASN A 363 -16.34 7.65 13.75
N MET A 364 -16.81 6.80 12.83
CA MET A 364 -16.25 6.68 11.48
C MET A 364 -16.73 7.79 10.54
N ASP A 365 -17.86 8.46 10.82
CA ASP A 365 -18.31 9.64 10.05
C ASP A 365 -17.25 10.76 10.03
N ASP A 366 -16.49 10.89 11.13
CA ASP A 366 -15.42 11.87 11.31
C ASP A 366 -14.17 11.61 10.43
N PHE A 367 -14.06 10.44 9.78
CA PHE A 367 -12.90 10.00 9.00
C PHE A 367 -12.45 11.02 7.95
N ALA A 368 -13.39 11.68 7.25
CA ALA A 368 -13.07 12.70 6.26
C ALA A 368 -12.45 13.96 6.89
N ALA A 369 -13.01 14.45 7.99
CA ALA A 369 -12.52 15.63 8.70
C ALA A 369 -11.19 15.37 9.44
N PHE A 370 -11.02 14.18 10.00
CA PHE A 370 -9.73 13.69 10.53
C PHE A 370 -8.66 13.66 9.42
N ASN A 371 -8.95 13.04 8.27
CA ASN A 371 -8.03 12.96 7.15
C ASN A 371 -7.62 14.35 6.61
N GLN A 372 -8.54 15.32 6.58
CA GLN A 372 -8.26 16.70 6.16
C GLN A 372 -7.24 17.42 7.06
N VAL A 373 -7.17 17.06 8.35
CA VAL A 373 -6.15 17.58 9.27
C VAL A 373 -4.87 16.74 9.22
N TYR A 374 -4.99 15.41 9.11
CA TYR A 374 -3.84 14.51 8.97
C TYR A 374 -2.98 14.88 7.75
N SER A 375 -3.62 15.22 6.61
CA SER A 375 -2.92 15.59 5.37
C SER A 375 -2.14 16.90 5.44
N THR A 376 -2.30 17.73 6.49
CA THR A 376 -1.42 18.90 6.71
C THR A 376 -0.19 18.57 7.56
N MET A 377 -0.16 17.42 8.24
CA MET A 377 0.91 17.04 9.18
C MET A 377 2.10 16.35 8.53
N PHE A 378 1.89 15.72 7.37
CA PHE A 378 2.87 14.97 6.59
C PHE A 378 2.87 15.44 5.14
N GLY A 379 4.03 15.40 4.49
CA GLY A 379 4.19 15.76 3.08
C GLY A 379 4.03 14.55 2.16
N THR A 380 5.09 14.18 1.45
CA THR A 380 5.20 12.88 0.77
C THR A 380 5.38 11.73 1.77
N SER A 381 5.21 10.50 1.31
CA SER A 381 5.48 9.26 2.06
C SER A 381 5.00 9.25 3.53
N PRO A 382 3.73 9.59 3.82
CA PRO A 382 3.17 9.61 5.17
C PRO A 382 3.28 8.22 5.84
N PRO A 383 3.20 8.12 7.18
CA PRO A 383 3.31 6.83 7.89
C PRO A 383 2.38 5.74 7.37
N ALA A 384 2.74 4.49 7.67
CA ALA A 384 1.78 3.39 7.64
C ALA A 384 0.67 3.66 8.68
N ARG A 385 -0.53 3.13 8.46
CA ARG A 385 -1.70 3.49 9.26
C ARG A 385 -2.74 2.36 9.37
N ALA A 386 -3.30 2.21 10.56
CA ALA A 386 -4.63 1.63 10.78
C ALA A 386 -5.55 2.74 11.29
N CYS A 387 -6.81 2.77 10.87
CA CYS A 387 -7.74 3.87 11.20
C CYS A 387 -9.16 3.35 11.41
N VAL A 388 -9.54 3.13 12.67
CA VAL A 388 -10.78 2.42 13.04
C VAL A 388 -11.60 3.21 14.06
N ALA A 389 -12.91 3.00 14.09
CA ALA A 389 -13.78 3.58 15.13
C ALA A 389 -13.87 2.66 16.35
N VAL A 390 -13.87 3.23 17.56
CA VAL A 390 -14.00 2.52 18.84
C VAL A 390 -14.79 3.35 19.84
N ASP A 391 -15.33 2.73 20.89
CA ASP A 391 -16.05 3.43 21.97
C ASP A 391 -15.12 4.28 22.86
N LEU A 392 -14.68 5.44 22.36
CA LEU A 392 -13.95 6.43 23.14
C LEU A 392 -14.84 7.07 24.23
N PRO A 393 -14.26 7.56 25.35
CA PRO A 393 -14.99 8.39 26.31
C PRO A 393 -15.50 9.68 25.65
N ARG A 394 -16.71 10.14 26.02
CA ARG A 394 -17.41 11.29 25.39
C ARG A 394 -16.64 12.63 25.28
N SER A 395 -15.52 12.79 25.97
CA SER A 395 -14.63 13.96 25.84
C SER A 395 -13.60 13.84 24.72
N HIS A 396 -13.51 12.68 24.05
CA HIS A 396 -12.51 12.34 23.03
C HIS A 396 -13.20 11.94 21.73
N SER A 397 -12.87 12.64 20.65
CA SER A 397 -13.21 12.30 19.27
C SER A 397 -12.09 11.49 18.60
N VAL A 398 -10.84 11.63 19.07
CA VAL A 398 -9.67 10.93 18.51
C VAL A 398 -8.61 10.59 19.56
N LEU A 399 -8.01 9.41 19.43
CA LEU A 399 -6.78 9.01 20.10
C LEU A 399 -5.75 8.57 19.05
N LEU A 400 -4.48 8.94 19.23
CA LEU A 400 -3.38 8.49 18.37
C LEU A 400 -2.36 7.66 19.15
N GLU A 401 -1.88 6.61 18.49
CA GLU A 401 -0.69 5.84 18.88
C GLU A 401 0.29 5.85 17.72
N CYS A 402 1.60 5.84 18.02
CA CYS A 402 2.65 6.20 17.08
C CYS A 402 3.93 5.40 17.34
N LEU A 403 4.51 4.84 16.28
CA LEU A 403 5.89 4.37 16.26
C LEU A 403 6.77 5.33 15.46
N ALA A 404 7.89 5.74 16.05
CA ALA A 404 8.93 6.51 15.38
C ALA A 404 10.30 5.82 15.49
N TYR A 405 11.17 6.11 14.54
CA TYR A 405 12.51 5.55 14.45
C TYR A 405 13.57 6.65 14.31
N ARG A 406 14.64 6.54 15.09
CA ARG A 406 15.85 7.38 15.02
C ARG A 406 16.66 7.03 13.77
N ASN A 407 16.21 7.59 12.64
CA ASN A 407 16.96 7.58 11.40
C ASN A 407 18.22 8.44 11.53
N HIS A 408 19.35 7.99 10.99
CA HIS A 408 20.57 8.79 10.81
C HIS A 408 20.75 9.30 9.38
N ALA A 409 20.09 8.67 8.40
CA ALA A 409 20.07 9.09 7.01
C ALA A 409 18.65 8.94 6.42
N PRO A 410 18.23 9.78 5.44
CA PRO A 410 16.91 9.68 4.83
C PRO A 410 16.60 8.30 4.24
N LEU A 411 17.61 7.64 3.67
CA LEU A 411 17.53 6.33 3.02
C LEU A 411 17.33 5.15 3.99
N GLU A 412 17.39 5.35 5.32
CA GLU A 412 17.06 4.28 6.28
C GLU A 412 15.55 3.95 6.31
N ARG A 413 14.70 4.78 5.69
CA ARG A 413 13.23 4.63 5.61
C ARG A 413 12.77 4.62 4.15
N LEU A 414 12.17 3.52 3.71
CA LEU A 414 11.49 3.38 2.41
C LEU A 414 9.96 3.41 2.60
N ALA A 415 9.25 3.84 1.57
CA ALA A 415 7.79 3.96 1.58
C ALA A 415 7.17 3.44 0.28
N LEU A 416 6.19 2.54 0.40
CA LEU A 416 5.30 2.22 -0.71
C LEU A 416 4.04 3.07 -0.55
N HIS A 417 4.03 4.21 -1.24
CA HIS A 417 2.89 5.12 -1.34
C HIS A 417 2.39 5.10 -2.79
N VAL A 418 1.17 4.62 -3.01
CA VAL A 418 0.53 4.49 -4.32
C VAL A 418 -0.84 5.16 -4.31
N GLN A 419 -0.93 6.27 -5.03
CA GLN A 419 -2.14 7.09 -5.15
C GLN A 419 -2.93 6.81 -6.45
N GLY A 420 -2.34 6.13 -7.43
CA GLY A 420 -2.99 5.78 -8.69
C GLY A 420 -3.97 4.59 -8.60
N ILE A 421 -5.07 4.66 -9.36
CA ILE A 421 -6.00 3.54 -9.55
C ILE A 421 -5.36 2.53 -10.51
N SER A 422 -5.34 1.25 -10.12
CA SER A 422 -4.69 0.16 -10.86
C SER A 422 -5.42 -1.18 -10.67
N TYR A 423 -4.93 -2.27 -11.27
CA TYR A 423 -5.41 -3.62 -10.97
C TYR A 423 -4.67 -4.31 -9.80
N TRP A 424 -3.51 -3.80 -9.39
CA TRP A 424 -2.57 -4.45 -8.47
C TRP A 424 -3.07 -4.50 -7.01
N ALA A 425 -3.30 -3.33 -6.42
CA ALA A 425 -3.85 -3.13 -5.07
C ALA A 425 -4.52 -1.75 -4.99
N PRO A 426 -5.40 -1.50 -4.00
CA PRO A 426 -6.13 -0.24 -3.90
C PRO A 426 -5.21 0.96 -3.60
N ALA A 427 -5.55 2.12 -4.17
CA ALA A 427 -4.98 3.40 -3.77
C ALA A 427 -5.33 3.70 -2.29
N ASN A 428 -4.51 4.50 -1.63
CA ASN A 428 -4.72 4.87 -0.23
C ASN A 428 -5.99 5.73 -0.06
N ILE A 429 -6.99 5.25 0.71
CA ILE A 429 -8.28 5.97 0.92
C ILE A 429 -8.20 7.15 1.91
N GLY A 430 -6.98 7.65 2.14
CA GLY A 430 -6.63 8.72 3.07
C GLY A 430 -5.11 8.92 3.07
N PRO A 431 -4.57 9.93 3.77
CA PRO A 431 -3.15 10.28 3.75
C PRO A 431 -2.27 9.28 4.54
N TYR A 432 -1.99 8.11 3.97
CA TYR A 432 -1.09 7.08 4.52
C TYR A 432 -0.37 6.33 3.39
N SER A 433 0.79 5.73 3.68
CA SER A 433 1.48 4.84 2.73
C SER A 433 0.96 3.41 2.88
N GLN A 434 0.81 2.65 1.79
CA GLN A 434 0.46 1.23 1.84
C GLN A 434 1.44 0.44 2.73
N ALA A 435 2.73 0.78 2.72
CA ALA A 435 3.69 0.30 3.69
C ALA A 435 4.83 1.29 3.96
N ILE A 436 5.46 1.17 5.14
CA ILE A 436 6.73 1.83 5.50
C ILE A 436 7.73 0.77 5.99
N SER A 437 8.91 0.73 5.37
CA SER A 437 10.04 -0.12 5.77
C SER A 437 11.12 0.73 6.40
N VAL A 438 11.50 0.47 7.65
CA VAL A 438 12.56 1.20 8.36
C VAL A 438 13.18 0.33 9.44
N GLY A 439 14.51 0.38 9.58
CA GLY A 439 15.23 -0.28 10.68
C GLY A 439 15.05 -1.81 10.76
N GLY A 440 14.91 -2.49 9.62
CA GLY A 440 14.70 -3.94 9.52
C GLY A 440 13.24 -4.40 9.61
N VAL A 441 12.30 -3.50 9.91
CA VAL A 441 10.87 -3.77 10.06
C VAL A 441 10.07 -3.11 8.94
N THR A 442 9.02 -3.77 8.48
CA THR A 442 8.02 -3.17 7.58
C THR A 442 6.64 -3.21 8.21
N PHE A 443 5.98 -2.06 8.28
CA PHE A 443 4.57 -1.97 8.65
C PHE A 443 3.73 -1.87 7.38
N VAL A 444 2.82 -2.82 7.17
CA VAL A 444 1.79 -2.72 6.12
C VAL A 444 0.56 -2.05 6.75
N SER A 445 0.01 -1.05 6.09
CA SER A 445 -1.21 -0.36 6.53
C SER A 445 -2.43 -1.26 6.47
N GLY A 446 -3.50 -0.85 7.15
CA GLY A 446 -4.81 -1.48 7.05
C GLY A 446 -5.30 -1.58 5.59
N GLN A 447 -5.57 -2.79 5.14
CA GLN A 447 -6.17 -3.11 3.85
C GLN A 447 -7.62 -3.57 4.07
N ILE A 448 -8.57 -2.77 3.59
CA ILE A 448 -9.97 -3.19 3.44
C ILE A 448 -10.20 -3.81 2.05
N GLY A 449 -11.24 -4.64 1.93
CA GLY A 449 -11.50 -5.50 0.77
C GLY A 449 -12.00 -4.79 -0.50
N LEU A 450 -11.42 -3.65 -0.89
CA LEU A 450 -11.82 -2.92 -2.09
C LEU A 450 -11.42 -3.64 -3.38
N ILE A 451 -12.20 -3.45 -4.44
CA ILE A 451 -11.81 -3.79 -5.81
C ILE A 451 -10.83 -2.71 -6.31
N PRO A 452 -9.56 -3.02 -6.63
CA PRO A 452 -8.52 -2.00 -6.89
C PRO A 452 -8.85 -1.04 -8.04
N SER A 453 -9.47 -1.55 -9.10
CA SER A 453 -9.71 -0.83 -10.36
C SER A 453 -10.86 0.18 -10.31
N SER A 454 -11.71 0.09 -9.30
CA SER A 454 -12.92 0.91 -9.12
C SER A 454 -13.04 1.55 -7.73
N MET A 455 -12.17 1.18 -6.79
CA MET A 455 -12.08 1.74 -5.43
C MET A 455 -13.37 1.64 -4.58
N ILE A 456 -14.26 0.71 -4.93
CA ILE A 456 -15.48 0.36 -4.17
C ILE A 456 -15.35 -1.00 -3.47
N LEU A 457 -16.19 -1.24 -2.47
CA LEU A 457 -16.36 -2.56 -1.86
C LEU A 457 -17.14 -3.49 -2.82
N PRO A 458 -17.05 -4.83 -2.66
CA PRO A 458 -17.77 -5.78 -3.49
C PRO A 458 -19.29 -5.61 -3.40
N SER A 459 -19.98 -5.84 -4.51
CA SER A 459 -21.45 -5.81 -4.58
C SER A 459 -21.93 -6.97 -5.46
N PRO A 460 -22.83 -7.86 -4.97
CA PRO A 460 -23.41 -7.87 -3.62
C PRO A 460 -22.36 -8.08 -2.50
N TYR A 461 -22.71 -7.66 -1.28
CA TYR A 461 -21.85 -7.84 -0.11
C TYR A 461 -21.61 -9.33 0.18
N GLU A 462 -20.34 -9.69 0.41
CA GLU A 462 -19.95 -11.00 0.91
C GLU A 462 -18.66 -10.88 1.74
N PHE A 463 -18.74 -11.28 3.02
CA PHE A 463 -17.59 -11.27 3.93
C PHE A 463 -16.36 -12.02 3.38
N ALA A 464 -16.59 -13.18 2.77
CA ALA A 464 -15.53 -14.01 2.20
C ALA A 464 -14.77 -13.30 1.07
N THR A 465 -15.48 -12.55 0.22
CA THR A 465 -14.89 -11.75 -0.85
C THR A 465 -14.10 -10.57 -0.28
N GLU A 466 -14.60 -9.90 0.77
CA GLU A 466 -13.86 -8.80 1.42
C GLU A 466 -12.57 -9.29 2.11
N ILE A 467 -12.61 -10.36 2.91
CA ILE A 467 -11.40 -10.84 3.60
C ILE A 467 -10.34 -11.35 2.61
N SER A 468 -10.76 -12.07 1.55
CA SER A 468 -9.86 -12.50 0.48
C SER A 468 -9.22 -11.33 -0.27
N LEU A 469 -9.96 -10.24 -0.50
CA LEU A 469 -9.40 -9.02 -1.07
C LEU A 469 -8.41 -8.34 -0.10
N SER A 470 -8.78 -8.14 1.17
CA SER A 470 -7.90 -7.54 2.18
C SER A 470 -6.55 -8.27 2.29
N LEU A 471 -6.58 -9.61 2.24
CA LEU A 471 -5.38 -10.45 2.26
C LEU A 471 -4.61 -10.41 0.92
N LYS A 472 -5.30 -10.50 -0.23
CA LYS A 472 -4.69 -10.30 -1.56
C LYS A 472 -3.87 -9.01 -1.61
N HIS A 473 -4.41 -7.91 -1.07
CA HIS A 473 -3.77 -6.60 -1.09
C HIS A 473 -2.49 -6.56 -0.24
N ILE A 474 -2.46 -7.25 0.90
CA ILE A 474 -1.22 -7.46 1.68
C ILE A 474 -0.17 -8.18 0.82
N ARG A 475 -0.53 -9.27 0.13
CA ARG A 475 0.41 -10.01 -0.76
C ARG A 475 0.86 -9.17 -1.96
N SER A 476 -0.02 -8.37 -2.56
CA SER A 476 0.34 -7.38 -3.59
C SER A 476 1.39 -6.37 -3.08
N ILE A 477 1.21 -5.88 -1.85
CA ILE A 477 2.14 -4.96 -1.17
C ILE A 477 3.48 -5.63 -0.85
N ILE A 478 3.47 -6.87 -0.34
CA ILE A 478 4.68 -7.65 -0.07
C ILE A 478 5.48 -7.87 -1.36
N LYS A 479 4.84 -8.34 -2.44
CA LYS A 479 5.50 -8.60 -3.73
C LYS A 479 6.13 -7.33 -4.32
N ALA A 480 5.50 -6.16 -4.16
CA ALA A 480 6.03 -4.88 -4.63
C ALA A 480 7.17 -4.29 -3.76
N LEU A 481 7.44 -4.87 -2.59
CA LEU A 481 8.55 -4.49 -1.69
C LEU A 481 9.71 -5.48 -1.71
N GLN A 482 9.44 -6.75 -2.06
CA GLN A 482 10.46 -7.77 -2.21
C GLN A 482 11.34 -7.49 -3.44
N THR A 483 12.61 -7.88 -3.35
CA THR A 483 13.56 -7.85 -4.47
C THR A 483 14.39 -9.13 -4.45
N SER A 484 15.18 -9.37 -5.51
CA SER A 484 16.12 -10.50 -5.59
C SER A 484 17.18 -10.55 -4.48
N SER A 485 17.25 -9.53 -3.62
CA SER A 485 18.14 -9.44 -2.45
C SER A 485 17.42 -8.97 -1.17
N LEU A 486 16.09 -9.10 -1.11
CA LEU A 486 15.26 -8.76 0.05
C LEU A 486 14.04 -9.69 0.17
N GLU A 487 14.17 -10.76 0.94
CA GLU A 487 13.04 -11.56 1.41
C GLU A 487 12.43 -10.91 2.67
N LEU A 488 11.11 -10.69 2.62
CA LEU A 488 10.31 -10.14 3.71
C LEU A 488 9.36 -11.21 4.23
N GLN A 489 9.41 -11.47 5.55
CA GLN A 489 8.64 -12.51 6.22
C GLN A 489 7.65 -11.92 7.25
N PRO A 490 6.38 -12.36 7.30
CA PRO A 490 5.40 -11.87 8.27
C PRO A 490 5.77 -12.21 9.72
N TYR A 491 5.91 -11.20 10.56
CA TYR A 491 6.07 -11.35 12.01
C TYR A 491 4.72 -11.63 12.70
N GLY A 492 3.63 -11.07 12.16
CA GLY A 492 2.28 -11.30 12.68
C GLY A 492 1.22 -10.43 12.00
N TYR A 493 -0.01 -10.94 11.99
CA TYR A 493 -1.19 -10.29 11.39
C TYR A 493 -2.10 -9.66 12.45
N ILE A 494 -2.70 -8.52 12.10
CA ILE A 494 -3.78 -7.88 12.83
C ILE A 494 -5.01 -7.86 11.91
N VAL A 495 -6.14 -8.35 12.39
CA VAL A 495 -7.42 -8.33 11.65
C VAL A 495 -8.42 -7.53 12.48
N TRP A 496 -8.81 -6.37 11.98
CA TRP A 496 -9.92 -5.59 12.51
C TRP A 496 -11.20 -6.10 11.87
N LEU A 497 -12.17 -6.52 12.68
CA LEU A 497 -13.36 -7.24 12.27
C LEU A 497 -14.61 -6.54 12.80
N GLN A 498 -15.47 -5.99 11.93
CA GLN A 498 -16.61 -5.18 12.37
C GLN A 498 -17.66 -5.98 13.15
N ASP A 499 -17.80 -7.29 12.88
CA ASP A 499 -18.84 -8.13 13.48
C ASP A 499 -18.29 -9.51 13.90
N SER A 500 -18.56 -9.89 15.15
CA SER A 500 -18.16 -11.17 15.74
C SER A 500 -18.78 -12.38 15.02
N GLN A 501 -19.90 -12.24 14.31
CA GLN A 501 -20.53 -13.33 13.56
C GLN A 501 -19.61 -13.92 12.47
N HIS A 502 -18.69 -13.10 11.94
CA HIS A 502 -17.75 -13.50 10.89
C HIS A 502 -16.41 -14.03 11.43
N LEU A 503 -16.27 -14.16 12.76
CA LEU A 503 -15.05 -14.62 13.41
C LEU A 503 -14.60 -16.00 12.91
N SER A 504 -15.48 -17.00 12.86
CA SER A 504 -15.12 -18.34 12.39
C SER A 504 -14.70 -18.36 10.91
N SER A 505 -15.29 -17.51 10.07
CA SER A 505 -14.83 -17.31 8.67
C SER A 505 -13.45 -16.66 8.61
N THR A 506 -13.15 -15.74 9.53
CA THR A 506 -11.82 -15.13 9.70
C THR A 506 -10.77 -16.19 10.04
N VAL A 507 -11.07 -17.12 10.96
CA VAL A 507 -10.14 -18.23 11.30
C VAL A 507 -9.78 -19.06 10.08
N ARG A 508 -10.79 -19.53 9.33
CA ARG A 508 -10.59 -20.42 8.19
C ARG A 508 -9.82 -19.73 7.06
N ALA A 509 -10.15 -18.46 6.78
CA ALA A 509 -9.40 -17.63 5.83
C ALA A 509 -7.92 -17.47 6.25
N MET A 510 -7.67 -17.10 7.51
CA MET A 510 -6.31 -16.85 8.02
C MET A 510 -5.47 -18.13 8.11
N ASN A 511 -6.05 -19.28 8.43
CA ASN A 511 -5.35 -20.55 8.46
C ASN A 511 -4.83 -20.93 7.07
N VAL A 512 -5.70 -20.89 6.05
CA VAL A 512 -5.32 -21.16 4.65
C VAL A 512 -4.36 -20.09 4.13
N TRP A 513 -4.55 -18.83 4.49
CA TRP A 513 -3.64 -17.74 4.14
C TRP A 513 -2.22 -17.96 4.67
N ILE A 514 -2.08 -18.35 5.94
CA ILE A 514 -0.78 -18.62 6.56
C ILE A 514 -0.14 -19.88 5.99
N GLU A 515 -0.93 -20.88 5.59
CA GLU A 515 -0.42 -22.07 4.92
C GLU A 515 0.14 -21.76 3.52
N ILE A 516 -0.59 -20.99 2.71
CA ILE A 516 -0.14 -20.51 1.39
C ILE A 516 1.06 -19.57 1.51
N SER A 517 1.07 -18.68 2.51
CA SER A 517 2.11 -17.65 2.69
C SER A 517 3.43 -18.16 3.29
N ARG A 518 3.56 -19.47 3.58
CA ARG A 518 4.81 -20.05 4.11
C ARG A 518 5.82 -20.27 2.98
N SER A 519 6.94 -19.55 3.04
CA SER A 519 8.15 -20.02 2.35
C SER A 519 8.74 -21.23 3.08
N SER A 520 9.59 -22.00 2.38
CA SER A 520 10.32 -23.15 2.94
C SER A 520 11.24 -22.81 4.13
N SER A 521 11.48 -21.52 4.37
CA SER A 521 12.34 -20.96 5.42
C SER A 521 11.57 -20.20 6.52
N ALA A 522 10.24 -20.09 6.41
CA ALA A 522 9.41 -19.33 7.33
C ALA A 522 9.27 -19.99 8.72
N PRO A 523 9.11 -19.21 9.81
CA PRO A 523 8.90 -19.75 11.15
C PRO A 523 7.61 -20.58 11.24
N SER A 524 7.63 -21.66 12.03
CA SER A 524 6.56 -22.69 12.01
C SER A 524 5.15 -22.18 12.33
N ARG A 525 5.02 -21.03 13.01
CA ARG A 525 3.75 -20.35 13.31
C ARG A 525 3.91 -18.83 13.20
N VAL A 526 3.22 -18.22 12.24
CA VAL A 526 2.93 -16.79 12.23
C VAL A 526 1.64 -16.56 13.03
N PRO A 527 1.58 -15.61 13.98
CA PRO A 527 0.40 -15.38 14.81
C PRO A 527 -0.59 -14.38 14.20
N VAL A 528 -1.83 -14.40 14.72
CA VAL A 528 -2.94 -13.51 14.30
C VAL A 528 -3.63 -12.94 15.53
N LEU A 529 -3.88 -11.62 15.52
CA LEU A 529 -4.69 -10.93 16.51
C LEU A 529 -5.99 -10.43 15.85
N VAL A 530 -7.16 -10.87 16.36
CA VAL A 530 -8.47 -10.37 15.89
C VAL A 530 -9.03 -9.36 16.90
N ILE A 531 -9.36 -8.16 16.42
CA ILE A 531 -9.87 -7.02 17.20
C ILE A 531 -11.24 -6.62 16.63
N ILE A 532 -12.21 -6.31 17.49
CA ILE A 532 -13.56 -5.91 17.07
C ILE A 532 -13.78 -4.40 17.34
N PRO A 533 -13.52 -3.51 16.36
CA PRO A 533 -13.89 -2.09 16.42
C PRO A 533 -15.39 -1.88 16.24
N SER A 534 -15.88 -0.67 16.53
CA SER A 534 -17.30 -0.33 16.33
C SER A 534 -17.67 -0.05 14.87
N SER A 535 -16.70 0.37 14.04
CA SER A 535 -16.86 0.53 12.59
C SER A 535 -15.50 0.65 11.88
N LEU A 536 -15.46 0.27 10.60
CA LEU A 536 -14.29 0.37 9.71
C LEU A 536 -14.51 1.37 8.57
N PRO A 537 -13.44 1.89 7.95
CA PRO A 537 -13.55 2.82 6.83
C PRO A 537 -14.42 2.29 5.68
N LYS A 538 -15.22 3.19 5.09
CA LYS A 538 -16.23 2.88 4.05
C LYS A 538 -17.31 1.86 4.46
N GLY A 539 -17.38 1.42 5.72
CA GLY A 539 -18.30 0.38 6.17
C GLY A 539 -17.88 -1.04 5.75
N ALA A 540 -16.59 -1.27 5.50
CA ALA A 540 -16.05 -2.60 5.26
C ALA A 540 -16.29 -3.52 6.46
N ALA A 541 -16.48 -4.82 6.22
CA ALA A 541 -16.63 -5.79 7.30
C ALA A 541 -15.30 -6.20 7.95
N VAL A 542 -14.18 -6.01 7.23
CA VAL A 542 -12.84 -6.43 7.67
C VAL A 542 -11.70 -5.56 7.10
N GLU A 543 -10.74 -5.22 7.95
CA GLU A 543 -9.45 -4.59 7.59
C GLU A 543 -8.30 -5.50 8.07
N ALA A 544 -7.43 -5.93 7.15
CA ALA A 544 -6.25 -6.75 7.47
C ALA A 544 -4.97 -5.91 7.45
N GLN A 545 -4.06 -6.18 8.38
CA GLN A 545 -2.77 -5.54 8.54
C GLN A 545 -1.70 -6.59 8.90
N THR A 546 -0.44 -6.34 8.55
CA THR A 546 0.69 -7.18 8.97
C THR A 546 1.92 -6.34 9.31
N VAL A 547 2.75 -6.87 10.20
CA VAL A 547 4.15 -6.43 10.39
C VAL A 547 5.05 -7.50 9.75
N LEU A 548 6.12 -7.07 9.06
CA LEU A 548 7.09 -7.94 8.41
C LEU A 548 8.50 -7.64 8.94
N HIS A 549 9.40 -8.62 8.84
CA HIS A 549 10.83 -8.44 9.05
C HIS A 549 11.65 -8.86 7.82
N ARG A 550 12.88 -8.34 7.72
CA ARG A 550 13.89 -8.85 6.78
C ARG A 550 14.49 -10.16 7.28
N GLN A 551 14.82 -11.09 6.39
CA GLN A 551 15.36 -12.40 6.75
C GLN A 551 16.88 -12.44 7.05
N ASP A 552 17.68 -11.55 6.45
CA ASP A 552 19.15 -11.48 6.65
C ASP A 552 19.59 -10.98 8.05
N SER A 553 18.66 -10.83 8.99
CA SER A 553 18.88 -10.20 10.28
C SER A 553 19.83 -11.02 11.16
N ASN A 554 21.06 -10.53 11.36
CA ASN A 554 21.95 -10.99 12.43
C ASN A 554 21.23 -10.93 13.79
N SER A 555 21.63 -11.76 14.75
CA SER A 555 20.92 -11.94 16.03
C SER A 555 20.68 -10.66 16.85
N GLU A 556 21.49 -9.61 16.70
CA GLU A 556 21.20 -8.31 17.29
C GLU A 556 19.95 -7.63 16.73
N GLU A 557 19.63 -7.83 15.45
CA GLU A 557 18.44 -7.26 14.81
C GLU A 557 17.17 -7.97 15.25
N THR A 558 17.24 -9.26 15.56
CA THR A 558 16.16 -9.98 16.25
C THR A 558 15.84 -9.33 17.60
N GLU A 559 16.83 -8.93 18.40
CA GLU A 559 16.58 -8.21 19.67
C GLU A 559 16.03 -6.78 19.48
N LYS A 560 16.34 -6.13 18.35
CA LYS A 560 15.77 -4.82 17.97
C LYS A 560 14.29 -4.99 17.56
N LEU A 561 13.96 -6.04 16.82
CA LEU A 561 12.59 -6.47 16.48
C LEU A 561 11.77 -6.85 17.71
N ASP A 562 12.32 -7.67 18.61
CA ASP A 562 11.74 -7.97 19.92
C ASP A 562 11.36 -6.67 20.66
N TYR A 563 12.09 -5.55 20.47
CA TYR A 563 11.68 -4.26 21.03
C TYR A 563 10.63 -3.47 20.23
N VAL A 564 10.63 -3.51 18.90
CA VAL A 564 9.51 -2.93 18.13
C VAL A 564 8.21 -3.57 18.60
N CYS A 565 8.27 -4.88 18.78
CA CYS A 565 7.23 -5.64 19.44
C CYS A 565 7.05 -5.23 20.90
N GLN A 566 8.07 -5.10 21.77
CA GLN A 566 7.84 -4.64 23.16
C GLN A 566 7.14 -3.27 23.26
N SER A 567 7.42 -2.35 22.34
CA SER A 567 6.98 -0.95 22.40
C SER A 567 5.68 -0.67 21.63
N THR A 568 5.50 -1.28 20.45
CA THR A 568 4.18 -1.73 20.01
C THR A 568 3.92 -3.15 20.51
N THR A 569 3.60 -3.21 21.82
CA THR A 569 2.53 -4.10 22.26
C THR A 569 2.95 -5.53 22.72
N LEU A 570 4.18 -5.79 23.25
CA LEU A 570 4.63 -7.21 23.34
C LEU A 570 5.83 -7.64 24.25
N HIS A 571 5.65 -8.20 25.47
CA HIS A 571 6.50 -9.24 26.16
C HIS A 571 6.36 -9.21 27.72
N ARG A 572 6.83 -10.16 28.56
CA ARG A 572 7.32 -11.57 28.48
C ARG A 572 7.00 -12.20 29.86
N LEU A 573 6.90 -13.53 29.97
CA LEU A 573 7.02 -14.22 31.26
C LEU A 573 7.85 -15.49 31.09
N GLU A 574 8.90 -15.63 31.89
CA GLU A 574 9.74 -16.83 31.96
C GLU A 574 9.89 -17.26 33.43
N SER A 575 9.72 -18.57 33.69
CA SER A 575 10.54 -19.42 34.57
C SER A 575 9.77 -20.48 35.39
N THR A 576 9.40 -21.59 34.75
CA THR A 576 9.40 -22.91 35.42
C THR A 576 9.69 -24.03 34.44
N LYS A 577 10.39 -25.07 34.91
CA LYS A 577 10.58 -26.31 34.15
C LYS A 577 9.34 -27.20 34.27
N VAL A 578 8.89 -27.75 33.14
CA VAL A 578 8.16 -29.01 33.06
C VAL A 578 8.77 -29.78 31.89
N GLU A 579 9.01 -31.07 32.08
CA GLU A 579 9.47 -31.99 31.03
C GLU A 579 8.24 -32.76 30.50
N ASP A 580 8.23 -33.01 29.18
CA ASP A 580 7.18 -33.64 28.36
C ASP A 580 5.87 -32.85 28.06
N VAL A 581 5.46 -32.99 26.79
CA VAL A 581 4.17 -32.65 26.12
C VAL A 581 3.83 -31.17 25.76
N ASP A 582 3.73 -30.96 24.44
CA ASP A 582 3.05 -29.93 23.63
C ASP A 582 2.77 -28.48 24.08
N ARG A 583 3.52 -27.57 23.43
CA ARG A 583 3.04 -26.43 22.62
C ARG A 583 2.06 -25.40 23.25
N PHE A 584 2.71 -24.39 23.85
CA PHE A 584 2.29 -23.00 24.05
C PHE A 584 1.38 -22.68 25.26
N THR A 585 2.00 -22.02 26.24
CA THR A 585 1.35 -21.46 27.43
C THR A 585 0.45 -20.27 27.10
N VAL A 586 -0.86 -20.49 27.05
CA VAL A 586 -1.84 -19.42 27.29
C VAL A 586 -1.75 -19.01 28.77
N VAL A 587 -1.58 -17.72 29.05
CA VAL A 587 -1.58 -17.23 30.44
C VAL A 587 -3.01 -17.16 30.97
N TRP A 588 -3.43 -18.20 31.68
CA TRP A 588 -4.58 -18.19 32.58
C TRP A 588 -4.14 -18.64 33.98
N THR A 589 -4.23 -17.73 34.96
CA THR A 589 -4.02 -18.08 36.37
C THR A 589 -5.29 -18.67 36.97
N ASN A 590 -5.43 -19.99 36.95
CA ASN A 590 -6.53 -20.70 37.61
C ASN A 590 -6.07 -21.28 38.96
N LEU A 591 -6.02 -20.45 39.99
CA LEU A 591 -5.82 -20.86 41.39
C LEU A 591 -6.88 -20.22 42.28
N THR A 592 -7.53 -21.05 43.08
CA THR A 592 -8.78 -20.75 43.81
C THR A 592 -8.60 -20.06 45.16
N ASP A 593 -7.42 -19.46 45.41
CA ASP A 593 -7.14 -18.63 46.59
C ASP A 593 -6.37 -17.37 46.17
N ILE A 594 -7.02 -16.21 46.36
CA ILE A 594 -6.52 -14.89 46.01
C ILE A 594 -5.48 -14.38 47.02
N GLU A 595 -5.56 -14.74 48.30
CA GLU A 595 -4.65 -14.21 49.32
C GLU A 595 -3.25 -14.81 49.18
N SER A 596 -3.16 -16.12 48.91
CA SER A 596 -1.89 -16.82 48.65
C SER A 596 -1.21 -16.43 47.33
N ALA A 597 -1.96 -15.84 46.38
CA ALA A 597 -1.40 -15.22 45.18
C ALA A 597 -0.85 -13.82 45.47
N ILE A 598 -1.65 -12.95 46.13
CA ILE A 598 -1.25 -11.58 46.51
C ILE A 598 0.01 -11.60 47.40
N GLY A 599 0.12 -12.58 48.30
CA GLY A 599 1.31 -12.77 49.13
C GLY A 599 2.62 -12.97 48.33
N ARG A 600 2.56 -13.66 47.18
CA ARG A 600 3.73 -13.94 46.32
C ARG A 600 4.03 -12.85 45.30
N CYS A 601 3.03 -12.07 44.87
CA CYS A 601 3.26 -10.91 44.00
C CYS A 601 4.00 -9.76 44.70
N LYS A 602 3.89 -9.64 46.04
CA LYS A 602 4.47 -8.52 46.80
C LYS A 602 5.98 -8.40 46.69
N ASP A 603 6.72 -9.50 46.61
CA ASP A 603 8.19 -9.47 46.47
C ASP A 603 8.65 -9.19 45.03
N ALA A 604 7.80 -9.46 44.02
CA ALA A 604 8.08 -9.19 42.61
C ALA A 604 7.76 -7.74 42.19
N LEU A 605 6.88 -7.05 42.92
CA LEU A 605 6.33 -5.72 42.56
C LEU A 605 7.31 -4.53 42.75
N SER A 606 8.62 -4.76 42.72
CA SER A 606 9.61 -3.69 42.78
C SER A 606 9.95 -3.06 41.42
N GLN A 607 9.67 -3.74 40.29
CA GLN A 607 10.03 -3.28 38.94
C GLN A 607 9.01 -3.67 37.83
N ALA A 608 7.88 -2.94 37.74
CA ALA A 608 7.03 -2.85 36.53
C ALA A 608 6.26 -1.51 36.60
N LEU A 609 5.96 -0.72 35.55
CA LEU A 609 5.79 -0.97 34.10
C LEU A 609 4.48 -1.69 33.66
N CYS A 610 3.37 -1.29 34.31
CA CYS A 610 2.14 -0.85 33.62
C CYS A 610 1.14 -1.90 32.98
N LEU A 611 -0.18 -1.82 33.30
CA LEU A 611 -1.32 -2.56 32.67
C LEU A 611 -2.67 -1.76 32.40
N LYS A 612 -3.44 -2.03 31.30
CA LYS A 612 -4.87 -1.61 31.04
C LYS A 612 -5.58 -2.43 29.93
N LEU A 613 -6.92 -2.27 29.80
CA LEU A 613 -7.89 -3.06 29.02
C LEU A 613 -9.18 -2.25 28.66
N TYR A 614 -10.03 -2.81 27.78
CA TYR A 614 -11.43 -2.43 27.48
C TYR A 614 -12.32 -3.72 27.33
N THR A 615 -13.67 -3.66 27.49
CA THR A 615 -14.44 -4.82 28.07
C THR A 615 -15.95 -5.14 27.65
N SER A 616 -16.93 -5.19 28.59
CA SER A 616 -18.32 -5.78 28.60
C SER A 616 -18.40 -7.32 28.38
N GLY A 617 -19.11 -8.23 29.11
CA GLY A 617 -20.11 -8.37 30.21
C GLY A 617 -19.68 -9.48 31.26
N ASN A 618 -20.46 -10.54 31.63
CA ASN A 618 -19.97 -11.77 32.37
C ASN A 618 -21.04 -12.88 32.72
N ILE A 619 -20.87 -14.18 32.33
CA ILE A 619 -21.49 -15.40 32.96
C ILE A 619 -20.63 -16.69 32.74
N GLY A 620 -20.57 -17.59 33.75
CA GLY A 620 -20.68 -19.06 33.52
C GLY A 620 -19.45 -19.97 33.62
N ALA A 621 -19.44 -20.92 34.56
CA ALA A 621 -18.30 -21.84 34.79
C ALA A 621 -18.16 -23.01 33.78
N ASN A 622 -19.28 -23.53 33.23
CA ASN A 622 -19.29 -24.76 32.41
C ASN A 622 -18.85 -24.56 30.94
N VAL A 623 -18.14 -23.48 30.62
CA VAL A 623 -17.68 -23.16 29.24
C VAL A 623 -16.24 -23.60 29.01
N LEU A 624 -15.39 -23.62 30.06
CA LEU A 624 -13.97 -23.91 29.97
C LEU A 624 -13.68 -25.33 29.43
N ASP A 625 -14.44 -26.34 29.88
CA ASP A 625 -14.22 -27.74 29.48
C ASP A 625 -14.52 -28.02 28.00
N LYS A 626 -15.18 -27.09 27.28
CA LYS A 626 -15.49 -27.22 25.85
C LYS A 626 -14.59 -26.40 24.92
N LEU A 627 -13.67 -25.60 25.47
CA LEU A 627 -12.79 -24.73 24.70
C LEU A 627 -11.41 -25.34 24.41
N ASN A 628 -11.02 -26.40 25.13
CA ASN A 628 -9.69 -27.01 24.99
C ASN A 628 -9.49 -27.82 23.69
N ASP A 629 -10.57 -28.16 22.97
CA ASP A 629 -10.51 -28.97 21.74
C ASP A 629 -10.25 -28.13 20.46
N LEU A 630 -10.33 -26.79 20.53
CA LEU A 630 -10.22 -25.90 19.36
C LEU A 630 -8.91 -25.10 19.36
N SER A 631 -8.12 -25.23 18.30
CA SER A 631 -6.72 -24.79 18.31
C SER A 631 -6.44 -23.47 17.57
N ALA A 632 -5.45 -22.71 18.08
CA ALA A 632 -4.72 -21.62 17.42
C ALA A 632 -5.43 -20.26 17.17
N LEU A 633 -6.45 -19.86 17.94
CA LEU A 633 -7.05 -18.52 17.88
C LEU A 633 -7.01 -17.76 19.23
N THR A 634 -7.04 -16.42 19.19
CA THR A 634 -7.32 -15.55 20.35
C THR A 634 -8.17 -14.35 19.93
N VAL A 635 -9.10 -13.92 20.78
CA VAL A 635 -10.25 -13.04 20.43
C VAL A 635 -10.52 -12.06 21.58
N VAL A 636 -10.77 -10.77 21.30
CA VAL A 636 -10.97 -9.73 22.35
C VAL A 636 -12.12 -8.72 22.01
N PRO A 637 -13.21 -8.68 22.80
CA PRO A 637 -14.28 -7.65 22.71
C PRO A 637 -14.14 -6.48 23.73
N VAL A 638 -14.91 -5.38 23.56
CA VAL A 638 -14.59 -4.02 24.09
C VAL A 638 -15.82 -3.14 24.53
N ARG A 639 -15.85 -2.62 25.79
CA ARG A 639 -16.69 -1.51 26.41
C ARG A 639 -16.62 -1.40 27.97
N GLY A 640 -16.42 -0.22 28.61
CA GLY A 640 -15.95 -0.09 30.04
C GLY A 640 -16.90 0.29 31.22
N VAL A 641 -16.31 0.48 32.44
CA VAL A 641 -16.91 0.73 33.81
C VAL A 641 -15.90 1.43 34.77
N PHE A 642 -16.30 2.07 35.89
CA PHE A 642 -15.46 2.44 37.07
C PHE A 642 -16.40 2.58 38.33
N SER A 643 -16.00 2.72 39.62
CA SER A 643 -14.73 3.04 40.32
C SER A 643 -14.71 2.48 41.78
N LEU A 644 -13.95 3.11 42.70
CA LEU A 644 -13.95 3.02 44.21
C LEU A 644 -13.01 1.96 44.86
N THR A 645 -12.32 2.18 46.01
CA THR A 645 -11.74 3.39 46.69
C THR A 645 -10.74 2.97 47.80
N ASP A 646 -9.70 3.79 48.05
CA ASP A 646 -8.80 3.86 49.24
C ASP A 646 -7.99 2.61 49.70
N SER A 647 -6.77 2.70 50.27
CA SER A 647 -5.91 3.86 50.58
C SER A 647 -4.41 3.49 50.56
N SER A 648 -3.52 4.50 50.54
CA SER A 648 -2.04 4.43 50.72
C SER A 648 -1.17 3.79 49.60
N TYR A 649 -0.60 4.66 48.76
CA TYR A 649 0.70 4.59 48.05
C TYR A 649 1.29 3.22 47.58
N LYS A 650 1.15 2.89 46.28
CA LYS A 650 2.25 2.88 45.25
C LYS A 650 1.82 2.22 43.90
N THR A 651 1.87 3.02 42.81
CA THR A 651 2.23 2.75 41.37
C THR A 651 2.33 1.28 40.85
N TRP A 652 1.90 0.86 39.63
CA TRP A 652 1.91 1.48 38.27
C TRP A 652 0.90 0.84 37.26
N GLU A 653 0.38 1.54 36.22
CA GLU A 653 -0.61 0.98 35.23
C GLU A 653 -0.72 1.64 33.79
N VAL A 654 -0.47 0.92 32.66
CA VAL A 654 -0.93 1.00 31.20
C VAL A 654 -0.46 -0.23 30.35
N ALA A 655 -1.28 -0.96 29.57
CA ALA A 655 -0.80 -2.07 28.70
C ALA A 655 -1.46 -2.14 27.31
N ILE A 656 -0.96 -3.11 26.54
CA ILE A 656 -1.08 -3.36 25.10
C ILE A 656 -0.86 -4.90 24.87
N VAL A 657 -1.62 -5.55 23.97
CA VAL A 657 -1.82 -7.02 23.77
C VAL A 657 -0.74 -7.80 22.96
N ALA A 658 -0.17 -8.89 23.51
CA ALA A 658 1.14 -9.44 23.12
C ALA A 658 1.23 -10.87 22.47
N MET A 659 2.07 -11.02 21.42
CA MET A 659 2.45 -12.26 20.69
C MET A 659 3.87 -12.81 21.06
N CYS A 660 4.08 -13.30 22.29
CA CYS A 660 5.41 -13.61 22.87
C CYS A 660 5.88 -15.07 22.68
N PHE A 661 7.16 -15.30 22.32
CA PHE A 661 7.80 -16.63 22.31
C PHE A 661 9.08 -16.76 23.15
N ASP A 662 9.43 -18.01 23.47
CA ASP A 662 10.57 -18.44 24.29
C ASP A 662 11.90 -18.40 23.50
N LYS A 663 13.00 -18.04 24.17
CA LYS A 663 14.37 -17.98 23.62
C LYS A 663 15.10 -19.32 23.61
N SER A 664 14.50 -20.41 24.10
CA SER A 664 15.23 -21.63 24.47
C SER A 664 15.79 -22.50 23.34
N ARG A 665 15.37 -22.35 22.07
CA ARG A 665 15.89 -23.17 20.95
C ARG A 665 15.89 -22.48 19.57
N GLY A 666 17.08 -22.36 19.00
CA GLY A 666 17.35 -22.36 17.55
C GLY A 666 17.04 -21.07 16.81
#